data_AF-A0A0V0J5C5-F1
#
_entry.id   AF-A0A0V0J5C5-F1
#
_cell.length_a   1.000
_cell.length_b   1.000
_cell.length_c   1.000
_cell.angle_alpha   90.00
_cell.angle_beta   90.00
_cell.angle_gamma   90.00
#
_symmetry.space_group_name_H-M   'P 1'
#
loop_
_entity.id
_entity.type
_entity.pdbx_description
1 polymer ?
#
loop_
_entity_poly.entity_id
_entity_poly.type
_entity_poly.pdbx_seq_one_letter_code
_entity_poly.pdbx_strand_id
1 'polypeptide(L)'
;LTALGQLSGLVTVDGKRPVASLMLMLPNWKPPLDAFASAHGKVIEQLTFLGPFLSSSVFADDDAKVVECAFPNADAIESDVSASQQGLRYLLDIVWAKHFSLVRGLLTPKNTRAAVLDFLSDGVILNFARSQIHYDEDVLASEGFVLNLSVLFQRLSVPIDQTCVDPNYLYSAHCRVDLKDITRLDGTMEDAQAYVETVALESSPPPKFSTECFYFTAWALNCGFMSSIRKHRRRLKAKADLERSIAQLQEFLNQARGVTSLPPDHVAKTERLLERTKLELACQKRALFCSETVLMHKSLLQAMSVYYSSLAQFIMRVAEADTVTCVSRSEFTPKQFAFLPEFFVDDIADFLLFVASSLLTPCLVEAGTLSSFVNFILFASCHAHFIRNPYLVAKCVEVLSYWCHPGSLGPGNTLRGVLETLANSRLVSALIRFYIDIESTGASNEFYDKFSIRFNISVIFITLWDVGFFKPHFLREANEDPAIFTKFINRMINDMSFLLEEALDGLKKVRELQELRNDAGRWSKLSRQQQLNNTAELGTHERQVRSYLTLANQTVKLLFHLTMEIKEPFLRPEIIGKLAAMLDYNMVQLCGPQCSSLKVRDPESYGWAPKRLLAHITAIYVHLDTPDDRFAMSIAEDERSYSPQLFTKAHHLMTRHGIQTPDYLASFSSLTEKVLAMHERKNQMELDYGDAPAEFYDTLMNTLMSDPVMLPGSRSVVDRSTIIMHLLNSDTDPFNRQPLTEADLIPLPDLKQRIADWKKSREQELRGHQATE
;
A
#
# COMPACT_ATOMS: atom_id res chain seq x y z
N LEU A 1 -32.77 27.89 11.08
CA LEU A 1 -32.26 27.83 9.69
C LEU A 1 -33.19 28.47 8.65
N THR A 2 -34.42 27.99 8.43
CA THR A 2 -35.32 28.53 7.37
C THR A 2 -35.57 30.04 7.49
N ALA A 3 -35.96 30.51 8.68
CA ALA A 3 -36.20 31.93 8.93
C ALA A 3 -34.93 32.78 8.72
N LEU A 4 -33.78 32.28 9.18
CA LEU A 4 -32.50 32.97 9.02
C LEU A 4 -32.10 33.10 7.54
N GLY A 5 -32.29 32.03 6.75
CA GLY A 5 -32.09 32.05 5.31
C GLY A 5 -32.97 33.09 4.62
N GLN A 6 -34.27 33.13 4.96
CA GLN A 6 -35.20 34.14 4.42
C GLN A 6 -34.79 35.57 4.79
N LEU A 7 -34.46 35.82 6.05
CA LEU A 7 -34.03 37.13 6.55
C LEU A 7 -32.74 37.62 5.87
N SER A 8 -31.72 36.77 5.79
CA SER A 8 -30.45 37.09 5.10
C SER A 8 -30.62 37.30 3.59
N GLY A 9 -31.65 36.68 3.00
CA GLY A 9 -32.00 36.78 1.59
C GLY A 9 -32.84 38.00 1.22
N LEU A 10 -33.28 38.80 2.19
CA LEU A 10 -34.08 40.01 1.93
C LEU A 10 -33.28 41.02 1.10
N VAL A 11 -33.86 41.41 -0.04
CA VAL A 11 -33.31 42.39 -0.97
C VAL A 11 -34.24 43.59 -0.99
N THR A 12 -33.72 44.79 -0.72
CA THR A 12 -34.48 46.03 -0.89
C THR A 12 -34.68 46.32 -2.38
N VAL A 13 -35.60 47.23 -2.71
CA VAL A 13 -35.85 47.66 -4.10
C VAL A 13 -34.55 48.11 -4.79
N ASP A 14 -33.63 48.76 -4.06
CA ASP A 14 -32.31 49.19 -4.57
C ASP A 14 -31.25 48.07 -4.67
N GLY A 15 -31.62 46.80 -4.50
CA GLY A 15 -30.69 45.67 -4.57
C GLY A 15 -29.82 45.44 -3.32
N LYS A 16 -29.99 46.23 -2.25
CA LYS A 16 -29.22 46.10 -1.00
C LYS A 16 -29.74 44.94 -0.15
N ARG A 17 -28.84 44.34 0.63
CA ARG A 17 -29.16 43.28 1.61
C ARG A 17 -28.83 43.75 3.03
N PRO A 18 -29.70 44.58 3.64
CA PRO A 18 -29.39 45.24 4.92
C PRO A 18 -29.28 44.26 6.07
N VAL A 19 -30.15 43.23 6.10
CA VAL A 19 -30.14 42.23 7.18
C VAL A 19 -28.85 41.41 7.16
N ALA A 20 -28.38 41.00 5.98
CA ALA A 20 -27.08 40.35 5.86
C ALA A 20 -25.96 41.22 6.45
N SER A 21 -25.94 42.53 6.14
CA SER A 21 -24.91 43.44 6.68
C SER A 21 -25.02 43.63 8.20
N LEU A 22 -26.23 43.75 8.74
CA LEU A 22 -26.47 43.90 10.18
C LEU A 22 -26.11 42.65 10.98
N MET A 23 -26.32 41.46 10.41
CA MET A 23 -25.94 40.19 11.06
C MET A 23 -24.44 40.13 11.36
N LEU A 24 -23.59 40.68 10.49
CA LEU A 24 -22.15 40.73 10.71
C LEU A 24 -21.71 41.74 11.78
N MET A 25 -22.59 42.67 12.17
CA MET A 25 -22.33 43.63 13.24
C MET A 25 -22.70 43.08 14.62
N LEU A 26 -23.23 41.85 14.70
CA LEU A 26 -23.57 41.23 15.98
C LEU A 26 -22.29 41.02 16.81
N PRO A 27 -22.30 41.29 18.13
CA PRO A 27 -21.13 41.11 18.99
C PRO A 27 -20.59 39.67 18.99
N ASN A 28 -21.46 38.70 18.74
CA ASN A 28 -21.11 37.28 18.63
C ASN A 28 -20.81 36.83 17.19
N TRP A 29 -20.65 37.73 16.22
CA TRP A 29 -20.16 37.34 14.88
C TRP A 29 -18.71 36.83 14.96
N LYS A 30 -17.86 37.56 15.68
CA LYS A 30 -16.47 37.19 15.97
C LYS A 30 -16.19 37.40 17.46
N PRO A 31 -16.35 36.36 18.30
CA PRO A 31 -16.01 36.46 19.72
C PRO A 31 -14.49 36.71 19.89
N PRO A 32 -14.05 37.32 21.00
CA PRO A 32 -12.63 37.50 21.27
C PRO A 32 -11.97 36.15 21.53
N LEU A 33 -11.43 35.53 20.47
CA LEU A 33 -10.82 34.20 20.53
C LEU A 33 -9.65 34.14 21.51
N ASP A 34 -8.89 35.24 21.64
CA ASP A 34 -7.73 35.36 22.54
C ASP A 34 -8.06 35.10 24.03
N ALA A 35 -9.34 35.25 24.42
CA ALA A 35 -9.79 34.95 25.78
C ALA A 35 -9.90 33.43 26.06
N PHE A 36 -9.76 32.57 25.04
CA PHE A 36 -10.03 31.13 25.10
C PHE A 36 -8.88 30.29 24.52
N ALA A 37 -7.65 30.61 24.94
CA ALA A 37 -6.38 30.08 24.42
C ALA A 37 -6.29 28.56 24.19
N SER A 38 -7.10 27.74 24.89
CA SER A 38 -7.07 26.27 24.82
C SER A 38 -8.29 25.63 24.15
N ALA A 39 -9.30 26.37 23.67
CA ALA A 39 -10.57 25.80 23.19
C ALA A 39 -11.16 26.52 21.96
N HIS A 40 -10.31 27.12 21.12
CA HIS A 40 -10.75 27.96 20.00
C HIS A 40 -11.71 27.25 19.03
N GLY A 41 -11.53 25.95 18.81
CA GLY A 41 -12.41 25.13 17.96
C GLY A 41 -13.84 25.02 18.52
N LYS A 42 -14.02 24.68 19.80
CA LYS A 42 -15.37 24.68 20.41
C LYS A 42 -15.97 26.08 20.51
N VAL A 43 -15.15 27.09 20.76
CA VAL A 43 -15.61 28.47 20.88
C VAL A 43 -16.21 28.97 19.57
N ILE A 44 -15.58 28.67 18.43
CA ILE A 44 -16.12 29.11 17.14
C ILE A 44 -17.46 28.42 16.83
N GLU A 45 -17.66 27.18 17.26
CA GLU A 45 -18.94 26.47 17.12
C GLU A 45 -20.02 26.98 18.09
N GLN A 46 -19.68 27.23 19.35
CA GLN A 46 -20.68 27.46 20.40
C GLN A 46 -20.99 28.93 20.64
N LEU A 47 -19.99 29.80 20.53
CA LEU A 47 -20.11 31.22 20.92
C LEU A 47 -20.28 32.16 19.72
N THR A 48 -20.08 31.69 18.50
CA THR A 48 -20.39 32.50 17.32
C THR A 48 -21.87 32.44 16.96
N PHE A 49 -22.35 33.47 16.25
CA PHE A 49 -23.73 33.51 15.80
C PHE A 49 -24.09 32.37 14.84
N LEU A 50 -23.21 32.04 13.89
CA LEU A 50 -23.48 31.00 12.89
C LEU A 50 -23.13 29.59 13.36
N GLY A 51 -22.25 29.44 14.35
CA GLY A 51 -21.76 28.15 14.83
C GLY A 51 -22.86 27.12 15.15
N PRO A 52 -23.83 27.43 16.02
CA PRO A 52 -24.91 26.50 16.37
C PRO A 52 -25.84 26.15 15.20
N PHE A 53 -25.92 27.02 14.18
CA PHE A 53 -26.69 26.72 12.99
C PHE A 53 -25.98 25.72 12.09
N LEU A 54 -24.64 25.71 12.10
CA LEU A 54 -23.79 24.83 11.30
C LEU A 54 -23.43 23.52 12.02
N SER A 55 -23.80 23.33 13.29
CA SER A 55 -23.48 22.13 14.08
C SER A 55 -24.50 20.99 14.00
N SER A 56 -25.49 21.06 13.10
CA SER A 56 -26.47 19.97 12.93
C SER A 56 -25.76 18.67 12.52
N SER A 57 -25.90 17.61 13.33
CA SER A 57 -25.12 16.38 13.19
C SER A 57 -25.98 15.13 13.33
N VAL A 58 -25.50 14.03 12.75
CA VAL A 58 -26.01 12.66 12.95
C VAL A 58 -24.97 11.74 13.56
N PHE A 59 -23.78 12.25 13.89
CA PHE A 59 -22.72 11.46 14.51
C PHE A 59 -23.04 11.14 15.96
N ALA A 60 -22.68 9.93 16.38
CA ALA A 60 -23.04 9.42 17.69
C ALA A 60 -22.43 10.20 18.86
N ASP A 61 -21.25 10.79 18.66
CA ASP A 61 -20.55 11.54 19.72
C ASP A 61 -21.09 12.97 19.85
N ASP A 62 -21.80 13.49 18.85
CA ASP A 62 -22.32 14.86 18.85
C ASP A 62 -23.72 14.92 19.50
N ASP A 63 -24.60 13.95 19.22
CA ASP A 63 -25.93 13.85 19.84
C ASP A 63 -26.39 12.40 20.04
N ALA A 64 -26.34 11.93 21.29
CA ALA A 64 -26.76 10.59 21.68
C ALA A 64 -28.24 10.31 21.37
N LYS A 65 -29.10 11.33 21.35
CA LYS A 65 -30.54 11.14 21.07
C LYS A 65 -30.78 10.70 19.64
N VAL A 66 -29.97 11.18 18.69
CA VAL A 66 -30.04 10.75 17.29
C VAL A 66 -29.78 9.25 17.20
N VAL A 67 -28.79 8.75 17.95
CA VAL A 67 -28.46 7.33 18.01
C VAL A 67 -29.61 6.51 18.60
N GLU A 68 -30.15 6.95 19.73
CA GLU A 68 -31.25 6.24 20.42
C GLU A 68 -32.53 6.20 19.58
N CYS A 69 -32.85 7.27 18.85
CA CYS A 69 -34.04 7.33 18.01
C CYS A 69 -33.85 6.59 16.67
N ALA A 70 -32.71 6.74 16.00
CA ALA A 70 -32.50 6.19 14.66
C ALA A 70 -31.95 4.77 14.67
N PHE A 71 -31.15 4.40 15.68
CA PHE A 71 -30.50 3.09 15.78
C PHE A 71 -30.65 2.49 17.19
N PRO A 72 -31.90 2.22 17.65
CA PRO A 72 -32.14 1.74 19.02
C PRO A 72 -31.54 0.35 19.28
N ASN A 73 -31.43 -0.50 18.26
CA ASN A 73 -30.87 -1.84 18.34
C ASN A 73 -29.54 -1.93 17.57
N ALA A 74 -28.46 -2.34 18.26
CA ALA A 74 -27.14 -2.51 17.66
C ALA A 74 -27.03 -3.73 16.73
N ASP A 75 -27.94 -4.71 16.89
CA ASP A 75 -28.01 -5.92 16.08
C ASP A 75 -29.27 -5.91 15.19
N ALA A 76 -29.72 -4.72 14.79
CA ALA A 76 -30.80 -4.55 13.83
C ALA A 76 -30.46 -5.19 12.48
N ILE A 77 -31.48 -5.69 11.78
CA ILE A 77 -31.31 -6.23 10.43
C ILE A 77 -30.94 -5.10 9.45
N GLU A 78 -30.18 -5.46 8.40
CA GLU A 78 -29.62 -4.51 7.44
C GLU A 78 -30.68 -3.62 6.78
N SER A 79 -31.89 -4.15 6.52
CA SER A 79 -33.00 -3.38 5.94
C SER A 79 -33.47 -2.23 6.83
N ASP A 80 -33.53 -2.43 8.13
CA ASP A 80 -34.03 -1.44 9.09
C ASP A 80 -32.99 -0.32 9.30
N VAL A 81 -31.71 -0.72 9.36
CA VAL A 81 -30.59 0.21 9.41
C VAL A 81 -30.59 1.06 8.13
N SER A 82 -30.70 0.43 6.96
CA SER A 82 -30.72 1.13 5.66
C SER A 82 -31.89 2.11 5.54
N ALA A 83 -33.10 1.73 5.98
CA ALA A 83 -34.25 2.63 6.00
C ALA A 83 -34.02 3.87 6.89
N SER A 84 -33.46 3.67 8.07
CA SER A 84 -33.13 4.76 9.01
C SER A 84 -32.03 5.67 8.46
N GLN A 85 -30.97 5.09 7.88
CA GLN A 85 -29.92 5.83 7.20
C GLN A 85 -30.49 6.66 6.04
N GLN A 86 -31.41 6.11 5.24
CA GLN A 86 -32.02 6.83 4.13
C GLN A 86 -32.85 8.04 4.60
N GLY A 87 -33.60 7.90 5.69
CA GLY A 87 -34.35 8.99 6.29
C GLY A 87 -33.43 10.12 6.79
N LEU A 88 -32.35 9.77 7.49
CA LEU A 88 -31.35 10.75 7.96
C LEU A 88 -30.61 11.43 6.81
N ARG A 89 -30.24 10.69 5.76
CA ARG A 89 -29.61 11.23 4.53
C ARG A 89 -30.48 12.31 3.87
N TYR A 90 -31.78 12.07 3.76
CA TYR A 90 -32.72 13.07 3.23
C TYR A 90 -32.74 14.35 4.08
N LEU A 91 -32.72 14.23 5.40
CA LEU A 91 -32.65 15.38 6.30
C LEU A 91 -31.33 16.16 6.15
N LEU A 92 -30.21 15.45 6.04
CA LEU A 92 -28.89 16.05 5.81
C LEU A 92 -28.86 16.86 4.51
N ASP A 93 -29.43 16.34 3.41
CA ASP A 93 -29.51 17.07 2.15
C ASP A 93 -30.26 18.41 2.28
N ILE A 94 -31.38 18.41 3.00
CA ILE A 94 -32.15 19.63 3.30
C ILE A 94 -31.32 20.60 4.13
N VAL A 95 -30.64 20.11 5.16
CA VAL A 95 -29.79 20.92 6.05
C VAL A 95 -28.65 21.56 5.26
N TRP A 96 -27.89 20.78 4.48
CA TRP A 96 -26.81 21.29 3.64
C TRP A 96 -27.29 22.28 2.58
N ALA A 97 -28.46 22.06 1.97
CA ALA A 97 -29.08 23.02 1.06
C ALA A 97 -29.39 24.36 1.74
N LYS A 98 -29.90 24.32 2.97
CA LYS A 98 -30.19 25.53 3.76
C LYS A 98 -28.93 26.24 4.23
N HIS A 99 -27.92 25.51 4.69
CA HIS A 99 -26.61 26.07 5.03
C HIS A 99 -26.01 26.80 3.84
N PHE A 100 -25.97 26.14 2.67
CA PHE A 100 -25.41 26.73 1.47
C PHE A 100 -26.18 27.99 1.03
N SER A 101 -27.53 27.94 1.04
CA SER A 101 -28.37 29.09 0.69
C SER A 101 -28.11 30.29 1.62
N LEU A 102 -28.02 30.04 2.93
CA LEU A 102 -27.70 31.06 3.94
C LEU A 102 -26.33 31.68 3.68
N VAL A 103 -25.27 30.86 3.62
CA VAL A 103 -23.89 31.34 3.45
C VAL A 103 -23.71 32.06 2.11
N ARG A 104 -24.28 31.53 1.02
CA ARG A 104 -24.28 32.21 -0.29
C ARG A 104 -25.00 33.56 -0.23
N GLY A 105 -26.11 33.65 0.49
CA GLY A 105 -26.83 34.90 0.73
C GLY A 105 -25.95 35.95 1.41
N LEU A 106 -25.13 35.53 2.38
CA LEU A 106 -24.18 36.37 3.10
C LEU A 106 -22.92 36.71 2.28
N LEU A 107 -22.49 35.86 1.33
CA LEU A 107 -21.33 36.12 0.45
C LEU A 107 -21.66 37.01 -0.77
N THR A 108 -22.95 37.18 -1.07
CA THR A 108 -23.41 37.92 -2.26
C THR A 108 -23.05 39.41 -2.17
N PRO A 109 -23.33 40.15 -1.07
CA PRO A 109 -22.89 41.53 -0.93
C PRO A 109 -21.37 41.65 -0.83
N LYS A 110 -20.77 42.63 -1.53
CA LYS A 110 -19.32 42.84 -1.51
C LYS A 110 -18.77 43.21 -0.13
N ASN A 111 -19.55 43.96 0.65
CA ASN A 111 -19.17 44.45 1.98
C ASN A 111 -19.18 43.36 3.07
N THR A 112 -19.87 42.24 2.86
CA THR A 112 -19.97 41.13 3.83
C THR A 112 -19.01 39.99 3.51
N ARG A 113 -18.57 39.86 2.25
CA ARG A 113 -17.78 38.73 1.77
C ARG A 113 -16.52 38.45 2.57
N ALA A 114 -15.72 39.47 2.87
CA ALA A 114 -14.47 39.30 3.60
C ALA A 114 -14.70 38.71 4.99
N ALA A 115 -15.60 39.30 5.77
CA ALA A 115 -15.88 38.84 7.14
C ALA A 115 -16.62 37.50 7.21
N VAL A 116 -17.40 37.12 6.19
CA VAL A 116 -17.92 35.74 6.06
C VAL A 116 -16.81 34.76 5.73
N LEU A 117 -15.92 35.10 4.80
CA LEU A 117 -14.79 34.25 4.47
C LEU A 117 -13.86 34.07 5.68
N ASP A 118 -13.60 35.13 6.44
CA ASP A 118 -12.84 35.07 7.70
C ASP A 118 -13.46 34.08 8.67
N PHE A 119 -14.77 34.16 8.92
CA PHE A 119 -15.47 33.21 9.79
C PHE A 119 -15.33 31.76 9.31
N LEU A 120 -15.51 31.51 8.01
CA LEU A 120 -15.40 30.16 7.44
C LEU A 120 -13.95 29.65 7.49
N SER A 121 -12.96 30.49 7.17
CA SER A 121 -11.54 30.13 7.23
C SER A 121 -11.08 29.89 8.67
N ASP A 122 -11.50 30.74 9.62
CA ASP A 122 -11.21 30.56 11.04
C ASP A 122 -11.83 29.23 11.55
N GLY A 123 -13.03 28.89 11.06
CA GLY A 123 -13.69 27.61 11.35
C GLY A 123 -12.86 26.38 10.95
N VAL A 124 -12.11 26.49 9.86
CA VAL A 124 -11.22 25.43 9.37
C VAL A 124 -9.88 25.47 10.11
N ILE A 125 -9.22 26.63 10.19
CA ILE A 125 -7.88 26.79 10.77
C ILE A 125 -7.88 26.35 12.25
N LEU A 126 -8.86 26.80 13.03
CA LEU A 126 -8.96 26.49 14.46
C LEU A 126 -9.30 25.01 14.74
N ASN A 127 -9.76 24.28 13.72
CA ASN A 127 -10.10 22.87 13.81
C ASN A 127 -9.15 21.97 13.00
N PHE A 128 -8.09 22.54 12.42
CA PHE A 128 -7.20 21.79 11.54
C PHE A 128 -6.47 20.66 12.29
N ALA A 129 -6.29 20.77 13.61
CA ALA A 129 -5.73 19.69 14.45
C ALA A 129 -6.52 18.37 14.37
N ARG A 130 -7.79 18.38 13.91
CA ARG A 130 -8.54 17.14 13.59
C ARG A 130 -7.91 16.32 12.45
N SER A 131 -6.98 16.91 11.70
CA SER A 131 -6.18 16.19 10.70
C SER A 131 -5.22 15.17 11.31
N GLN A 132 -4.84 15.37 12.57
CA GLN A 132 -3.87 14.54 13.29
C GLN A 132 -4.45 13.17 13.64
N ILE A 133 -3.56 12.18 13.83
CA ILE A 133 -3.94 10.81 14.21
C ILE A 133 -4.67 10.81 15.57
N HIS A 134 -4.20 11.63 16.50
CA HIS A 134 -4.80 11.86 17.80
C HIS A 134 -5.05 13.35 17.95
N TYR A 135 -6.25 13.70 18.39
CA TYR A 135 -6.65 15.07 18.66
C TYR A 135 -7.59 15.08 19.87
N ASP A 136 -7.67 16.23 20.52
CA ASP A 136 -8.51 16.42 21.69
C ASP A 136 -9.93 16.85 21.28
N GLU A 137 -10.90 15.93 21.47
CA GLU A 137 -12.32 16.18 21.23
C GLU A 137 -12.91 17.18 22.23
N ASP A 138 -12.24 17.43 23.36
CA ASP A 138 -12.69 18.39 24.35
C ASP A 138 -12.39 19.84 23.97
N VAL A 139 -11.46 20.06 23.04
CA VAL A 139 -10.96 21.37 22.62
C VAL A 139 -11.50 21.80 21.25
N LEU A 140 -11.69 20.83 20.35
CA LEU A 140 -12.06 21.06 18.96
C LEU A 140 -13.58 21.01 18.77
N ALA A 141 -14.06 21.62 17.69
CA ALA A 141 -15.48 21.59 17.33
C ALA A 141 -15.96 20.17 17.05
N SER A 142 -17.27 19.98 17.16
CA SER A 142 -17.98 18.74 16.87
C SER A 142 -17.71 18.22 15.45
N GLU A 143 -17.88 16.92 15.25
CA GLU A 143 -17.63 16.30 13.95
C GLU A 143 -18.61 16.82 12.89
N GLY A 144 -19.88 17.00 13.27
CA GLY A 144 -20.92 17.57 12.42
C GLY A 144 -20.64 19.00 11.99
N PHE A 145 -20.14 19.86 12.89
CA PHE A 145 -19.80 21.24 12.54
C PHE A 145 -18.73 21.31 11.44
N VAL A 146 -17.61 20.60 11.64
CA VAL A 146 -16.47 20.63 10.69
C VAL A 146 -16.83 19.94 9.37
N LEU A 147 -17.62 18.86 9.42
CA LEU A 147 -18.17 18.25 8.20
C LEU A 147 -19.07 19.23 7.43
N ASN A 148 -19.97 19.95 8.11
CA ASN A 148 -20.86 20.89 7.44
C ASN A 148 -20.08 22.04 6.80
N LEU A 149 -19.00 22.52 7.43
CA LEU A 149 -18.05 23.45 6.80
C LEU A 149 -17.39 22.84 5.56
N SER A 150 -17.00 21.56 5.60
CA SER A 150 -16.45 20.81 4.46
C SER A 150 -17.42 20.80 3.28
N VAL A 151 -18.70 20.49 3.54
CA VAL A 151 -19.75 20.48 2.50
C VAL A 151 -20.01 21.89 1.96
N LEU A 152 -19.97 22.92 2.81
CA LEU A 152 -20.12 24.31 2.40
C LEU A 152 -19.01 24.74 1.43
N PHE A 153 -17.75 24.53 1.81
CA PHE A 153 -16.61 24.83 0.95
C PHE A 153 -16.64 24.03 -0.35
N GLN A 154 -16.96 22.74 -0.27
CA GLN A 154 -17.14 21.90 -1.47
C GLN A 154 -18.17 22.53 -2.41
N ARG A 155 -19.37 22.90 -1.92
CA ARG A 155 -20.42 23.50 -2.76
C ARG A 155 -20.04 24.88 -3.31
N LEU A 156 -19.28 25.67 -2.56
CA LEU A 156 -18.74 26.95 -3.03
C LEU A 156 -17.66 26.78 -4.10
N SER A 157 -16.96 25.63 -4.10
CA SER A 157 -15.91 25.32 -5.07
C SER A 157 -16.40 24.70 -6.39
N VAL A 158 -17.61 24.15 -6.43
CA VAL A 158 -18.22 23.56 -7.65
C VAL A 158 -18.12 24.46 -8.90
N PRO A 159 -18.42 25.77 -8.87
CA PRO A 159 -18.34 26.62 -10.06
C PRO A 159 -16.92 27.08 -10.43
N ILE A 160 -15.89 26.68 -9.68
CA ILE A 160 -14.53 27.17 -9.86
C ILE A 160 -13.82 26.33 -10.91
N ASP A 161 -13.35 26.99 -11.97
CA ASP A 161 -12.41 26.38 -12.90
C ASP A 161 -11.00 26.38 -12.27
N GLN A 162 -10.42 25.19 -12.13
CA GLN A 162 -9.07 25.01 -11.58
C GLN A 162 -8.00 25.77 -12.39
N THR A 163 -8.23 26.01 -13.69
CA THR A 163 -7.29 26.78 -14.52
C THR A 163 -7.15 28.24 -14.05
N CYS A 164 -8.19 28.76 -13.38
CA CYS A 164 -8.21 30.12 -12.85
C CYS A 164 -7.66 30.22 -11.42
N VAL A 165 -7.32 29.08 -10.79
CA VAL A 165 -6.71 29.03 -9.45
C VAL A 165 -5.23 29.38 -9.59
N ASP A 166 -4.78 30.30 -8.73
CA ASP A 166 -3.40 30.76 -8.69
C ASP A 166 -2.52 29.71 -7.97
N PRO A 167 -1.53 29.12 -8.64
CA PRO A 167 -0.62 28.16 -8.02
C PRO A 167 0.29 28.76 -6.95
N ASN A 168 0.48 30.09 -6.94
CA ASN A 168 1.37 30.76 -6.00
C ASN A 168 0.69 31.23 -4.70
N TYR A 169 -0.63 31.01 -4.55
CA TYR A 169 -1.37 31.51 -3.38
C TYR A 169 -0.78 31.08 -2.04
N LEU A 170 -0.36 29.82 -1.91
CA LEU A 170 0.23 29.27 -0.69
C LEU A 170 1.55 29.93 -0.28
N TYR A 171 2.23 30.56 -1.24
CA TYR A 171 3.51 31.23 -1.03
C TYR A 171 3.35 32.76 -1.01
N SER A 172 2.13 33.27 -1.20
CA SER A 172 1.83 34.69 -1.16
C SER A 172 1.76 35.22 0.27
N ALA A 173 2.10 36.49 0.47
CA ALA A 173 1.92 37.19 1.75
C ALA A 173 0.44 37.28 2.19
N HIS A 174 -0.50 36.95 1.31
CA HIS A 174 -1.94 36.95 1.57
C HIS A 174 -2.47 35.56 1.94
N CYS A 175 -1.62 34.53 2.01
CA CYS A 175 -2.04 33.20 2.45
C CYS A 175 -2.57 33.28 3.89
N ARG A 176 -3.77 32.74 4.12
CA ARG A 176 -4.43 32.73 5.43
C ARG A 176 -3.96 31.60 6.36
N VAL A 177 -3.16 30.66 5.84
CA VAL A 177 -2.75 29.45 6.56
C VAL A 177 -1.24 29.51 6.83
N ASP A 178 -0.83 29.13 8.03
CA ASP A 178 0.59 28.90 8.34
C ASP A 178 1.02 27.50 7.87
N LEU A 179 2.06 27.44 7.04
CA LEU A 179 2.58 26.22 6.44
C LEU A 179 3.83 25.67 7.15
N LYS A 180 4.24 26.24 8.28
CA LYS A 180 5.46 25.80 8.99
C LYS A 180 5.46 24.32 9.34
N ASP A 181 4.37 23.84 9.95
CA ASP A 181 4.24 22.46 10.43
C ASP A 181 3.59 21.52 9.40
N ILE A 182 3.43 21.98 8.16
CA ILE A 182 2.81 21.21 7.09
C ILE A 182 3.88 20.50 6.28
N THR A 183 3.77 19.17 6.16
CA THR A 183 4.66 18.36 5.31
C THR A 183 4.38 18.64 3.83
N ARG A 184 5.45 18.59 3.03
CA ARG A 184 5.45 18.96 1.61
C ARG A 184 5.73 17.71 0.76
N LEU A 185 5.35 17.74 -0.51
CA LEU A 185 5.62 16.63 -1.43
C LEU A 185 7.12 16.39 -1.62
N ASP A 186 7.91 17.47 -1.69
CA ASP A 186 9.37 17.42 -1.78
C ASP A 186 10.01 18.73 -1.26
N GLY A 187 11.32 18.70 -1.02
CA GLY A 187 12.11 19.83 -0.52
C GLY A 187 12.06 20.01 1.01
N THR A 188 12.97 20.83 1.51
CA THR A 188 13.10 21.13 2.95
C THR A 188 12.26 22.34 3.36
N MET A 189 12.16 22.58 4.67
CA MET A 189 11.50 23.78 5.21
C MET A 189 12.25 25.05 4.77
N GLU A 190 13.58 24.98 4.77
CA GLU A 190 14.47 26.06 4.33
C GLU A 190 14.26 26.38 2.84
N ASP A 191 14.15 25.36 1.98
CA ASP A 191 13.90 25.55 0.55
C ASP A 191 12.57 26.26 0.30
N ALA A 192 11.53 25.90 1.05
CA ALA A 192 10.22 26.50 0.94
C ALA A 192 10.20 27.96 1.44
N GLN A 193 10.91 28.27 2.53
CA GLN A 193 11.04 29.64 3.03
C GLN A 193 11.75 30.54 2.02
N ALA A 194 12.86 30.06 1.45
CA ALA A 194 13.58 30.80 0.40
C ALA A 194 12.70 31.04 -0.84
N TYR A 195 11.83 30.08 -1.17
CA TYR A 195 10.87 30.25 -2.26
C TYR A 195 9.78 31.30 -1.93
N VAL A 196 9.24 31.29 -0.71
CA VAL A 196 8.29 32.32 -0.25
C VAL A 196 8.90 33.72 -0.31
N GLU A 197 10.14 33.88 0.12
CA GLU A 197 10.86 35.17 0.02
C GLU A 197 11.01 35.62 -1.43
N THR A 198 11.31 34.68 -2.34
CA THR A 198 11.41 34.97 -3.78
C THR A 198 10.08 35.44 -4.36
N VAL A 199 8.98 34.73 -4.05
CA VAL A 199 7.63 35.07 -4.51
C VAL A 199 7.14 36.40 -3.89
N ALA A 200 7.52 36.70 -2.64
CA ALA A 200 7.14 37.96 -1.98
C ALA A 200 7.77 39.20 -2.63
N LEU A 201 8.93 39.07 -3.29
CA LEU A 201 9.56 40.15 -4.05
C LEU A 201 8.78 40.49 -5.33
N GLU A 202 8.04 39.53 -5.87
CA GLU A 202 7.15 39.69 -7.01
C GLU A 202 5.78 40.19 -6.50
N SER A 203 5.64 41.51 -6.32
CA SER A 203 4.39 42.17 -5.86
C SER A 203 3.14 41.52 -6.44
N SER A 204 2.48 40.66 -5.64
CA SER A 204 1.34 39.86 -6.08
C SER A 204 0.03 40.57 -5.75
N PRO A 205 -0.97 40.58 -6.66
CA PRO A 205 -2.28 41.14 -6.37
C PRO A 205 -2.98 40.36 -5.24
N PRO A 206 -3.96 40.97 -4.55
CA PRO A 206 -4.75 40.24 -3.56
C PRO A 206 -5.44 39.04 -4.21
N PRO A 207 -5.49 37.88 -3.51
CA PRO A 207 -6.01 36.65 -4.07
C PRO A 207 -7.48 36.79 -4.43
N LYS A 208 -7.89 36.08 -5.49
CA LYS A 208 -9.31 36.00 -5.85
C LYS A 208 -10.04 35.11 -4.85
N PHE A 209 -11.29 35.45 -4.54
CA PHE A 209 -12.17 34.61 -3.72
C PHE A 209 -12.22 33.15 -4.20
N SER A 210 -12.21 32.91 -5.53
CA SER A 210 -12.19 31.57 -6.10
C SER A 210 -10.92 30.80 -5.74
N THR A 211 -9.77 31.46 -5.74
CA THR A 211 -8.49 30.87 -5.35
C THR A 211 -8.53 30.49 -3.87
N GLU A 212 -8.86 31.43 -2.98
CA GLU A 212 -8.95 31.16 -1.54
C GLU A 212 -9.95 30.03 -1.26
N CYS A 213 -11.14 30.09 -1.85
CA CYS A 213 -12.16 29.05 -1.67
C CYS A 213 -11.69 27.68 -2.17
N PHE A 214 -11.01 27.61 -3.31
CA PHE A 214 -10.51 26.34 -3.85
C PHE A 214 -9.50 25.70 -2.89
N TYR A 215 -8.53 26.47 -2.39
CA TYR A 215 -7.59 25.97 -1.40
C TYR A 215 -8.34 25.60 -0.12
N PHE A 216 -9.09 26.50 0.51
CA PHE A 216 -9.79 26.19 1.78
C PHE A 216 -10.73 24.98 1.71
N THR A 217 -11.28 24.64 0.54
CA THR A 217 -11.97 23.36 0.37
C THR A 217 -11.08 22.17 0.72
N ALA A 218 -9.83 22.09 0.25
CA ALA A 218 -8.92 21.00 0.59
C ALA A 218 -8.67 20.90 2.11
N TRP A 219 -8.46 22.03 2.80
CA TRP A 219 -8.22 22.04 4.25
C TRP A 219 -9.48 21.62 5.01
N ALA A 220 -10.64 22.12 4.59
CA ALA A 220 -11.91 21.76 5.18
C ALA A 220 -12.19 20.26 5.02
N LEU A 221 -12.01 19.71 3.81
CA LEU A 221 -12.16 18.28 3.57
C LEU A 221 -11.19 17.44 4.41
N ASN A 222 -9.93 17.87 4.54
CA ASN A 222 -8.92 17.16 5.32
C ASN A 222 -9.28 17.04 6.81
N CYS A 223 -9.65 18.15 7.46
CA CYS A 223 -9.97 18.17 8.89
C CYS A 223 -11.43 17.79 9.21
N GLY A 224 -12.31 17.76 8.21
CA GLY A 224 -13.70 17.34 8.34
C GLY A 224 -13.96 15.96 7.75
N PHE A 225 -14.26 15.90 6.46
CA PHE A 225 -14.67 14.65 5.80
C PHE A 225 -13.64 13.51 5.91
N MET A 226 -12.35 13.79 5.66
CA MET A 226 -11.29 12.80 5.76
C MET A 226 -11.01 12.41 7.21
N SER A 227 -11.11 13.36 8.15
CA SER A 227 -11.08 13.05 9.59
C SER A 227 -12.18 12.06 9.98
N SER A 228 -13.40 12.23 9.46
CA SER A 228 -14.51 11.29 9.69
C SER A 228 -14.23 9.91 9.12
N ILE A 229 -13.63 9.80 7.92
CA ILE A 229 -13.18 8.51 7.35
C ILE A 229 -12.14 7.84 8.27
N ARG A 230 -11.13 8.60 8.73
CA ARG A 230 -10.11 8.09 9.67
C ARG A 230 -10.75 7.59 10.97
N LYS A 231 -11.72 8.32 11.53
CA LYS A 231 -12.47 7.90 12.71
C LYS A 231 -13.29 6.63 12.46
N HIS A 232 -13.98 6.54 11.32
CA HIS A 232 -14.73 5.35 10.92
C HIS A 232 -13.82 4.11 10.82
N ARG A 233 -12.65 4.21 10.16
CA ARG A 233 -11.66 3.11 10.10
C ARG A 233 -11.18 2.68 11.50
N ARG A 234 -10.94 3.63 12.41
CA ARG A 234 -10.59 3.32 13.82
C ARG A 234 -11.73 2.56 14.52
N ARG A 235 -12.99 2.92 14.29
CA ARG A 235 -14.16 2.23 14.84
C ARG A 235 -14.32 0.81 14.30
N LEU A 236 -14.06 0.57 13.01
CA LEU A 236 -14.06 -0.77 12.43
C LEU A 236 -13.01 -1.67 13.11
N LYS A 237 -11.80 -1.15 13.33
CA LYS A 237 -10.75 -1.87 14.06
C LYS A 237 -11.16 -2.14 15.51
N ALA A 238 -11.66 -1.14 16.22
CA ALA A 238 -12.15 -1.30 17.59
C ALA A 238 -13.28 -2.33 17.70
N LYS A 239 -14.22 -2.35 16.76
CA LYS A 239 -15.27 -3.37 16.67
C LYS A 239 -14.67 -4.77 16.56
N ALA A 240 -13.76 -4.99 15.63
CA ALA A 240 -13.11 -6.30 15.45
C ALA A 240 -12.29 -6.72 16.68
N ASP A 241 -11.63 -5.77 17.36
CA ASP A 241 -10.88 -6.02 18.59
C ASP A 241 -11.81 -6.41 19.76
N LEU A 242 -12.94 -5.72 19.90
CA LEU A 242 -13.97 -6.03 20.89
C LEU A 242 -14.64 -7.39 20.63
N GLU A 243 -14.96 -7.72 19.37
CA GLU A 243 -15.51 -9.03 19.00
C GLU A 243 -14.53 -10.16 19.35
N ARG A 244 -13.23 -9.98 19.08
CA ARG A 244 -12.19 -10.93 19.48
C ARG A 244 -12.07 -11.05 21.00
N SER A 245 -12.10 -9.93 21.72
CA SER A 245 -12.07 -9.91 23.19
C SER A 245 -13.27 -10.64 23.81
N ILE A 246 -14.48 -10.41 23.28
CA ILE A 246 -15.70 -11.12 23.70
C ILE A 246 -15.56 -12.63 23.51
N ALA A 247 -15.09 -13.07 22.34
CA ALA A 247 -14.88 -14.49 22.06
C ALA A 247 -13.90 -15.13 23.06
N GLN A 248 -12.79 -14.43 23.36
CA GLN A 248 -11.79 -14.89 24.34
C GLN A 248 -12.35 -14.97 25.77
N LEU A 249 -13.10 -13.96 26.20
CA LEU A 249 -13.72 -13.93 27.53
C LEU A 249 -14.81 -14.99 27.68
N GLN A 250 -15.62 -15.22 26.65
CA GLN A 250 -16.63 -16.27 26.62
C GLN A 250 -16.00 -17.66 26.70
N GLU A 251 -14.94 -17.90 25.92
CA GLU A 251 -14.20 -19.16 25.95
C GLU A 251 -13.59 -19.42 27.33
N PHE A 252 -12.98 -18.40 27.95
CA PHE A 252 -12.48 -18.49 29.31
C PHE A 252 -13.58 -18.86 30.32
N LEU A 253 -14.76 -18.25 30.22
CA LEU A 253 -15.88 -18.53 31.12
C LEU A 253 -16.45 -19.94 30.89
N ASN A 254 -16.53 -20.41 29.65
CA ASN A 254 -16.96 -21.77 29.33
C ASN A 254 -16.02 -22.81 29.93
N GLN A 255 -14.71 -22.58 29.84
CA GLN A 255 -13.69 -23.43 30.48
C GLN A 255 -13.77 -23.38 32.01
N ALA A 256 -14.06 -22.20 32.58
CA ALA A 256 -14.20 -22.02 34.02
C ALA A 256 -15.41 -22.77 34.62
N ARG A 257 -16.53 -22.88 33.89
CA ARG A 257 -17.75 -23.57 34.33
C ARG A 257 -17.56 -25.08 34.53
N GLY A 258 -16.50 -25.68 33.97
CA GLY A 258 -16.18 -27.09 34.14
C GLY A 258 -15.23 -27.42 35.31
N VAL A 259 -14.74 -26.43 36.05
CA VAL A 259 -13.64 -26.61 37.03
C VAL A 259 -14.00 -26.00 38.39
N THR A 260 -14.01 -26.83 39.44
CA THR A 260 -14.41 -26.46 40.81
C THR A 260 -13.40 -25.58 41.57
N SER A 261 -12.26 -25.25 40.96
CA SER A 261 -11.09 -24.66 41.64
C SER A 261 -10.81 -23.18 41.34
N LEU A 262 -11.68 -22.49 40.59
CA LEU A 262 -11.54 -21.06 40.31
C LEU A 262 -12.22 -20.23 41.40
N PRO A 263 -11.58 -19.18 41.95
CA PRO A 263 -12.24 -18.31 42.93
C PRO A 263 -13.49 -17.66 42.30
N PRO A 264 -14.66 -17.70 42.97
CA PRO A 264 -15.90 -17.12 42.47
C PRO A 264 -15.77 -15.64 42.07
N ASP A 265 -14.95 -14.88 42.79
CA ASP A 265 -14.69 -13.46 42.53
C ASP A 265 -14.03 -13.22 41.17
N HIS A 266 -13.17 -14.12 40.71
CA HIS A 266 -12.53 -14.00 39.40
C HIS A 266 -13.54 -14.22 38.28
N VAL A 267 -14.43 -15.21 38.43
CA VAL A 267 -15.51 -15.48 37.46
C VAL A 267 -16.45 -14.28 37.38
N ALA A 268 -16.89 -13.76 38.53
CA ALA A 268 -17.79 -12.59 38.59
C ALA A 268 -17.15 -11.33 37.98
N LYS A 269 -15.84 -11.10 38.19
CA LYS A 269 -15.11 -9.99 37.54
C LYS A 269 -15.06 -10.15 36.02
N THR A 270 -14.78 -11.36 35.53
CA THR A 270 -14.74 -11.64 34.09
C THR A 270 -16.12 -11.51 33.45
N GLU A 271 -17.19 -11.94 34.12
CA GLU A 271 -18.57 -11.75 33.66
C GLU A 271 -18.93 -10.25 33.54
N ARG A 272 -18.58 -9.44 34.54
CA ARG A 272 -18.77 -7.97 34.47
C ARG A 272 -17.98 -7.33 33.33
N LEU A 273 -16.74 -7.78 33.11
CA LEU A 273 -15.92 -7.29 32.00
C LEU A 273 -16.54 -7.68 30.65
N LEU A 274 -17.05 -8.91 30.51
CA LEU A 274 -17.74 -9.38 29.32
C LEU A 274 -18.97 -8.52 29.02
N GLU A 275 -19.82 -8.25 30.01
CA GLU A 275 -21.01 -7.41 29.83
C GLU A 275 -20.65 -5.96 29.46
N ARG A 276 -19.62 -5.39 30.09
CA ARG A 276 -19.10 -4.07 29.69
C ARG A 276 -18.59 -4.05 28.25
N THR A 277 -17.85 -5.09 27.85
CA THR A 277 -17.28 -5.20 26.49
C THR A 277 -18.39 -5.35 25.44
N LYS A 278 -19.46 -6.10 25.76
CA LYS A 278 -20.65 -6.21 24.90
C LYS A 278 -21.39 -4.88 24.75
N LEU A 279 -21.57 -4.13 25.85
CA LEU A 279 -22.17 -2.79 25.82
C LEU A 279 -21.34 -1.86 24.93
N GLU A 280 -20.01 -1.88 25.08
CA GLU A 280 -19.10 -1.07 24.27
C GLU A 280 -19.16 -1.45 22.79
N LEU A 281 -19.21 -2.76 22.47
CA LEU A 281 -19.43 -3.23 21.10
C LEU A 281 -20.76 -2.72 20.52
N ALA A 282 -21.84 -2.74 21.30
CA ALA A 282 -23.14 -2.22 20.88
C ALA A 282 -23.10 -0.71 20.63
N CYS A 283 -22.37 0.06 21.43
CA CYS A 283 -22.11 1.47 21.18
C CYS A 283 -21.31 1.69 19.89
N GLN A 284 -20.25 0.92 19.66
CA GLN A 284 -19.44 1.04 18.44
C GLN A 284 -20.23 0.68 17.18
N LYS A 285 -21.06 -0.36 17.20
CA LYS A 285 -21.94 -0.74 16.08
C LYS A 285 -22.91 0.39 15.72
N ARG A 286 -23.59 0.98 16.70
CA ARG A 286 -24.51 2.10 16.46
C ARG A 286 -23.78 3.35 15.95
N ALA A 287 -22.60 3.65 16.49
CA ALA A 287 -21.77 4.75 16.00
C ALA A 287 -21.30 4.52 14.56
N LEU A 288 -21.03 3.27 14.16
CA LEU A 288 -20.74 2.92 12.77
C LEU A 288 -21.94 3.22 11.86
N PHE A 289 -23.16 2.82 12.24
CA PHE A 289 -24.36 3.14 11.45
C PHE A 289 -24.55 4.64 11.24
N CYS A 290 -24.31 5.46 12.27
CA CYS A 290 -24.30 6.92 12.18
C CYS A 290 -23.24 7.42 11.19
N SER A 291 -22.00 6.93 11.30
CA SER A 291 -20.92 7.34 10.38
C SER A 291 -21.18 6.96 8.93
N GLU A 292 -21.71 5.76 8.68
CA GLU A 292 -22.04 5.23 7.35
C GLU A 292 -23.23 5.98 6.72
N THR A 293 -24.14 6.50 7.54
CA THR A 293 -25.23 7.39 7.10
C THR A 293 -24.66 8.55 6.28
N VAL A 294 -23.57 9.15 6.76
CA VAL A 294 -22.91 10.30 6.13
C VAL A 294 -21.91 9.85 5.08
N LEU A 295 -20.93 9.03 5.46
CA LEU A 295 -19.75 8.74 4.64
C LEU A 295 -20.08 7.93 3.38
N MET A 296 -21.12 7.09 3.44
CA MET A 296 -21.60 6.31 2.30
C MET A 296 -22.78 7.00 1.60
N HIS A 297 -23.02 8.28 1.87
CA HIS A 297 -24.05 9.03 1.19
C HIS A 297 -23.64 9.34 -0.25
N LYS A 298 -24.37 8.78 -1.21
CA LYS A 298 -24.05 8.86 -2.64
C LYS A 298 -23.84 10.28 -3.16
N SER A 299 -24.75 11.21 -2.89
CA SER A 299 -24.65 12.58 -3.41
C SER A 299 -23.46 13.33 -2.79
N LEU A 300 -23.13 13.05 -1.53
CA LEU A 300 -21.96 13.59 -0.86
C LEU A 300 -20.67 13.08 -1.49
N LEU A 301 -20.56 11.76 -1.70
CA LEU A 301 -19.39 11.15 -2.34
C LEU A 301 -19.16 11.67 -3.75
N GLN A 302 -20.21 11.84 -4.54
CA GLN A 302 -20.12 12.44 -5.87
C GLN A 302 -19.67 13.91 -5.81
N ALA A 303 -20.19 14.68 -4.85
CA ALA A 303 -19.75 16.05 -4.61
C ALA A 303 -18.25 16.12 -4.23
N MET A 304 -17.79 15.25 -3.33
CA MET A 304 -16.38 15.17 -2.94
C MET A 304 -15.50 14.71 -4.11
N SER A 305 -15.96 13.74 -4.90
CA SER A 305 -15.21 13.25 -6.06
C SER A 305 -15.01 14.32 -7.12
N VAL A 306 -16.00 15.18 -7.36
CA VAL A 306 -15.89 16.31 -8.30
C VAL A 306 -14.79 17.28 -7.84
N TYR A 307 -14.75 17.62 -6.55
CA TYR A 307 -13.70 18.50 -6.04
C TYR A 307 -12.32 17.83 -6.10
N TYR A 308 -12.18 16.60 -5.61
CA TYR A 308 -10.89 15.90 -5.64
C TYR A 308 -10.39 15.63 -7.07
N SER A 309 -11.29 15.41 -8.03
CA SER A 309 -10.94 15.36 -9.46
C SER A 309 -10.39 16.69 -9.96
N SER A 310 -10.98 17.81 -9.53
CA SER A 310 -10.49 19.15 -9.86
C SER A 310 -9.13 19.44 -9.20
N LEU A 311 -8.94 19.02 -7.94
CA LEU A 311 -7.67 19.11 -7.22
C LEU A 311 -6.58 18.26 -7.89
N ALA A 312 -6.90 17.04 -8.31
CA ALA A 312 -6.00 16.17 -9.04
C ALA A 312 -5.50 16.83 -10.35
N GLN A 313 -6.41 17.41 -11.14
CA GLN A 313 -6.06 18.14 -12.35
C GLN A 313 -5.22 19.39 -12.06
N PHE A 314 -5.52 20.11 -10.98
CA PHE A 314 -4.74 21.24 -10.51
C PHE A 314 -3.31 20.82 -10.16
N ILE A 315 -3.13 19.75 -9.38
CA ILE A 315 -1.82 19.23 -8.99
C ILE A 315 -1.01 18.81 -10.23
N MET A 316 -1.62 18.09 -11.18
CA MET A 316 -0.97 17.71 -12.44
C MET A 316 -0.53 18.95 -13.24
N ARG A 317 -1.36 19.99 -13.30
CA ARG A 317 -1.00 21.24 -13.98
C ARG A 317 0.19 21.93 -13.32
N VAL A 318 0.25 21.97 -11.98
CA VAL A 318 1.38 22.53 -11.22
C VAL A 318 2.65 21.69 -11.42
N ALA A 319 2.51 20.38 -11.65
CA ALA A 319 3.59 19.49 -12.04
C ALA A 319 4.01 19.61 -13.52
N GLU A 320 3.40 20.52 -14.29
CA GLU A 320 3.58 20.65 -15.74
C GLU A 320 3.27 19.35 -16.51
N ALA A 321 2.37 18.54 -15.96
CA ALA A 321 1.95 17.27 -16.55
C ALA A 321 0.79 17.45 -17.52
N ASP A 322 0.89 16.79 -18.67
CA ASP A 322 -0.21 16.71 -19.62
C ASP A 322 -1.29 15.76 -19.08
N THR A 323 -2.54 16.23 -19.08
CA THR A 323 -3.66 15.53 -18.44
C THR A 323 -4.09 14.27 -19.19
N VAL A 324 -3.59 14.03 -20.40
CA VAL A 324 -3.93 12.85 -21.22
C VAL A 324 -2.82 11.81 -21.16
N THR A 325 -1.59 12.23 -21.45
CA THR A 325 -0.41 11.36 -21.44
C THR A 325 0.12 11.09 -20.03
N CYS A 326 -0.25 11.92 -19.06
CA CYS A 326 0.19 11.84 -17.66
C CYS A 326 1.71 12.06 -17.49
N VAL A 327 2.38 12.62 -18.50
CA VAL A 327 3.83 12.88 -18.51
C VAL A 327 4.09 14.34 -18.18
N SER A 328 5.01 14.59 -17.22
CA SER A 328 5.53 15.93 -16.96
C SER A 328 6.47 16.37 -18.08
N ARG A 329 6.39 17.66 -18.44
CA ARG A 329 7.37 18.29 -19.33
C ARG A 329 8.71 18.53 -18.64
N SER A 330 8.72 18.55 -17.31
CA SER A 330 9.93 18.77 -16.52
C SER A 330 10.58 17.43 -16.17
N GLU A 331 11.90 17.34 -16.31
CA GLU A 331 12.68 16.20 -15.84
C GLU A 331 12.88 16.24 -14.31
N PHE A 332 12.84 17.42 -13.71
CA PHE A 332 13.00 17.65 -12.27
C PHE A 332 11.70 18.13 -11.64
N THR A 333 11.52 17.87 -10.34
CA THR A 333 10.33 18.28 -9.60
C THR A 333 10.17 19.81 -9.64
N PRO A 334 9.10 20.37 -10.23
CA PRO A 334 8.86 21.80 -10.21
C PRO A 334 8.73 22.33 -8.78
N LYS A 335 9.38 23.45 -8.44
CA LYS A 335 9.36 24.01 -7.06
C LYS A 335 7.95 24.25 -6.53
N GLN A 336 7.06 24.76 -7.38
CA GLN A 336 5.66 24.99 -7.02
C GLN A 336 4.92 23.70 -6.64
N PHE A 337 5.26 22.58 -7.29
CA PHE A 337 4.73 21.26 -6.97
C PHE A 337 5.36 20.69 -5.71
N ALA A 338 6.70 20.75 -5.61
CA ALA A 338 7.45 20.22 -4.47
C ALA A 338 6.90 20.75 -3.15
N PHE A 339 6.61 22.05 -3.06
CA PHE A 339 6.16 22.68 -1.83
C PHE A 339 4.65 22.62 -1.57
N LEU A 340 3.87 21.92 -2.41
CA LEU A 340 2.47 21.66 -2.10
C LEU A 340 2.36 20.80 -0.84
N PRO A 341 1.30 21.01 -0.02
CA PRO A 341 1.03 20.15 1.12
C PRO A 341 0.85 18.69 0.69
N GLU A 342 1.54 17.79 1.38
CA GLU A 342 1.50 16.35 1.09
C GLU A 342 0.08 15.78 1.19
N PHE A 343 -0.71 16.29 2.14
CA PHE A 343 -2.07 15.84 2.37
C PHE A 343 -3.00 16.06 1.17
N PHE A 344 -2.65 16.90 0.20
CA PHE A 344 -3.43 17.05 -1.04
C PHE A 344 -3.48 15.75 -1.84
N VAL A 345 -2.33 15.08 -1.96
CA VAL A 345 -2.24 13.79 -2.65
C VAL A 345 -2.77 12.69 -1.74
N ASP A 346 -2.49 12.79 -0.42
CA ASP A 346 -2.91 11.79 0.56
C ASP A 346 -4.42 11.67 0.64
N ASP A 347 -5.13 12.81 0.72
CA ASP A 347 -6.59 12.84 0.81
C ASP A 347 -7.25 12.26 -0.45
N ILE A 348 -6.70 12.53 -1.64
CA ILE A 348 -7.18 11.94 -2.90
C ILE A 348 -7.02 10.42 -2.84
N ALA A 349 -5.83 9.93 -2.48
CA ALA A 349 -5.56 8.50 -2.40
C ALA A 349 -6.45 7.82 -1.34
N ASP A 350 -6.55 8.37 -0.12
CA ASP A 350 -7.36 7.81 0.96
C ASP A 350 -8.86 7.84 0.66
N PHE A 351 -9.34 8.87 -0.03
CA PHE A 351 -10.71 8.94 -0.54
C PHE A 351 -10.97 7.81 -1.54
N LEU A 352 -10.09 7.62 -2.52
CA LEU A 352 -10.22 6.58 -3.53
C LEU A 352 -10.14 5.17 -2.92
N LEU A 353 -9.25 4.94 -1.95
CA LEU A 353 -9.17 3.68 -1.20
C LEU A 353 -10.47 3.43 -0.42
N PHE A 354 -11.03 4.45 0.24
CA PHE A 354 -12.31 4.32 0.93
C PHE A 354 -13.44 3.95 -0.04
N VAL A 355 -13.53 4.63 -1.18
CA VAL A 355 -14.56 4.36 -2.20
C VAL A 355 -14.39 2.96 -2.81
N ALA A 356 -13.17 2.55 -3.12
CA ALA A 356 -12.88 1.23 -3.69
C ALA A 356 -13.16 0.10 -2.70
N SER A 357 -12.63 0.19 -1.48
CA SER A 357 -12.81 -0.83 -0.44
C SER A 357 -14.26 -0.98 0.02
N SER A 358 -15.07 0.08 -0.08
CA SER A 358 -16.50 0.06 0.24
C SER A 358 -17.39 -0.35 -0.96
N LEU A 359 -16.80 -0.74 -2.10
CA LEU A 359 -17.53 -1.10 -3.34
C LEU A 359 -18.40 0.05 -3.91
N LEU A 360 -18.00 1.29 -3.70
CA LEU A 360 -18.73 2.51 -4.10
C LEU A 360 -18.17 3.15 -5.38
N THR A 361 -17.27 2.47 -6.09
CA THR A 361 -16.67 2.94 -7.36
C THR A 361 -17.68 3.41 -8.42
N PRO A 362 -18.90 2.82 -8.55
CA PRO A 362 -19.92 3.34 -9.46
C PRO A 362 -20.25 4.82 -9.24
N CYS A 363 -20.11 5.35 -8.01
CA CYS A 363 -20.31 6.77 -7.72
C CYS A 363 -19.34 7.67 -8.52
N LEU A 364 -18.10 7.22 -8.72
CA LEU A 364 -17.08 7.97 -9.47
C LEU A 364 -17.38 8.00 -10.98
N VAL A 365 -17.91 6.88 -11.50
CA VAL A 365 -18.31 6.73 -12.90
C VAL A 365 -19.51 7.62 -13.20
N GLU A 366 -20.55 7.55 -12.36
CA GLU A 366 -21.73 8.40 -12.51
C GLU A 366 -21.41 9.90 -12.40
N ALA A 367 -20.43 10.26 -11.58
CA ALA A 367 -19.93 11.63 -11.47
C ALA A 367 -19.03 12.06 -12.66
N GLY A 368 -18.62 11.14 -13.54
CA GLY A 368 -17.71 11.44 -14.65
C GLY A 368 -16.27 11.76 -14.20
N THR A 369 -15.88 11.34 -13.00
CA THR A 369 -14.59 11.74 -12.36
C THR A 369 -13.50 10.67 -12.47
N LEU A 370 -13.87 9.43 -12.79
CA LEU A 370 -12.94 8.30 -12.77
C LEU A 370 -11.72 8.49 -13.68
N SER A 371 -11.90 9.04 -14.90
CA SER A 371 -10.78 9.26 -15.83
C SER A 371 -9.73 10.20 -15.28
N SER A 372 -10.14 11.28 -14.62
CA SER A 372 -9.22 12.24 -14.01
C SER A 372 -8.43 11.62 -12.85
N PHE A 373 -9.08 10.77 -12.05
CA PHE A 373 -8.39 10.02 -11.00
C PHE A 373 -7.41 9.01 -11.56
N VAL A 374 -7.77 8.28 -12.62
CA VAL A 374 -6.87 7.34 -13.28
C VAL A 374 -5.62 8.06 -13.79
N ASN A 375 -5.79 9.21 -14.45
CA ASN A 375 -4.67 10.00 -14.97
C ASN A 375 -3.77 10.52 -13.85
N PHE A 376 -4.36 10.96 -12.74
CA PHE A 376 -3.61 11.41 -11.58
C PHE A 376 -2.82 10.29 -10.88
N ILE A 377 -3.46 9.14 -10.66
CA ILE A 377 -2.81 7.97 -10.05
C ILE A 377 -1.69 7.45 -10.96
N LEU A 378 -1.90 7.46 -12.28
CA LEU A 378 -0.85 7.18 -13.26
C LEU A 378 0.32 8.16 -13.18
N PHE A 379 0.02 9.46 -13.14
CA PHE A 379 1.04 10.49 -13.00
C PHE A 379 1.87 10.29 -11.73
N ALA A 380 1.22 10.14 -10.57
CA ALA A 380 1.88 9.93 -9.28
C ALA A 380 2.73 8.64 -9.26
N SER A 381 2.25 7.57 -9.90
CA SER A 381 3.00 6.30 -10.01
C SER A 381 4.18 6.40 -10.98
N CYS A 382 4.01 7.11 -12.11
CA CYS A 382 5.07 7.27 -13.12
C CYS A 382 6.14 8.29 -12.73
N HIS A 383 5.79 9.27 -11.90
CA HIS A 383 6.68 10.32 -11.40
C HIS A 383 6.88 10.18 -9.89
N ALA A 384 7.11 8.94 -9.42
CA ALA A 384 7.39 8.67 -8.01
C ALA A 384 8.55 9.53 -7.46
N HIS A 385 9.55 9.84 -8.29
CA HIS A 385 10.66 10.72 -7.98
C HIS A 385 10.25 12.18 -7.69
N PHE A 386 9.03 12.61 -8.05
CA PHE A 386 8.50 13.93 -7.67
C PHE A 386 7.96 13.96 -6.24
N ILE A 387 7.73 12.80 -5.63
CA ILE A 387 7.11 12.66 -4.30
C ILE A 387 8.13 12.00 -3.38
N ARG A 388 8.70 12.78 -2.46
CA ARG A 388 9.74 12.32 -1.54
C ARG A 388 9.25 11.20 -0.62
N ASN A 389 7.99 11.22 -0.21
CA ASN A 389 7.42 10.16 0.63
C ASN A 389 7.01 8.92 -0.21
N PRO A 390 7.73 7.79 -0.13
CA PRO A 390 7.40 6.59 -0.91
C PRO A 390 6.06 5.96 -0.50
N TYR A 391 5.61 6.18 0.74
CA TYR A 391 4.34 5.65 1.23
C TYR A 391 3.14 6.31 0.55
N LEU A 392 3.28 7.56 0.12
CA LEU A 392 2.24 8.26 -0.61
C LEU A 392 2.07 7.69 -2.02
N VAL A 393 3.20 7.42 -2.69
CA VAL A 393 3.22 6.71 -3.98
C VAL A 393 2.64 5.30 -3.81
N ALA A 394 2.99 4.60 -2.72
CA ALA A 394 2.47 3.27 -2.43
C ALA A 394 0.95 3.25 -2.28
N LYS A 395 0.34 4.25 -1.63
CA LYS A 395 -1.13 4.40 -1.58
C LYS A 395 -1.73 4.58 -2.97
N CYS A 396 -1.10 5.35 -3.85
CA CYS A 396 -1.55 5.47 -5.25
C CYS A 396 -1.48 4.14 -6.01
N VAL A 397 -0.41 3.37 -5.82
CA VAL A 397 -0.25 2.02 -6.39
C VAL A 397 -1.31 1.06 -5.82
N GLU A 398 -1.65 1.17 -4.54
CA GLU A 398 -2.74 0.41 -3.92
C GLU A 398 -4.09 0.72 -4.58
N VAL A 399 -4.42 2.00 -4.80
CA VAL A 399 -5.64 2.40 -5.54
C VAL A 399 -5.69 1.75 -6.92
N LEU A 400 -4.56 1.78 -7.65
CA LEU A 400 -4.46 1.17 -8.96
C LEU A 400 -4.69 -0.35 -8.90
N SER A 401 -4.15 -1.03 -7.88
CA SER A 401 -4.35 -2.46 -7.68
C SER A 401 -5.82 -2.82 -7.46
N TYR A 402 -6.57 -2.01 -6.71
CA TYR A 402 -8.02 -2.16 -6.53
C TYR A 402 -8.77 -2.10 -7.86
N TRP A 403 -8.40 -1.18 -8.74
CA TRP A 403 -9.00 -1.05 -10.07
C TRP A 403 -8.61 -2.17 -11.03
N CYS A 404 -7.44 -2.80 -10.83
CA CYS A 404 -6.99 -3.97 -11.59
C CYS A 404 -7.67 -5.28 -11.14
N HIS A 405 -8.35 -5.32 -9.98
CA HIS A 405 -9.03 -6.53 -9.52
C HIS A 405 -10.31 -6.81 -10.34
N PRO A 406 -10.50 -8.07 -10.82
CA PRO A 406 -11.72 -8.44 -11.55
C PRO A 406 -12.98 -8.23 -10.69
N GLY A 407 -13.94 -7.46 -11.21
CA GLY A 407 -15.20 -7.16 -10.52
C GLY A 407 -15.23 -5.83 -9.75
N SER A 408 -14.08 -5.18 -9.50
CA SER A 408 -14.01 -3.92 -8.74
C SER A 408 -14.60 -2.70 -9.44
N LEU A 409 -14.67 -2.72 -10.78
CA LEU A 409 -15.14 -1.60 -11.62
C LEU A 409 -16.55 -1.82 -12.20
N GLY A 410 -17.27 -2.86 -11.77
CA GLY A 410 -18.57 -3.23 -12.32
C GLY A 410 -18.49 -3.88 -13.72
N PRO A 411 -19.63 -4.12 -14.40
CA PRO A 411 -19.66 -4.86 -15.66
C PRO A 411 -18.99 -4.13 -16.85
N GLY A 412 -18.01 -4.81 -17.47
CA GLY A 412 -17.73 -4.79 -18.91
C GLY A 412 -16.72 -3.78 -19.45
N ASN A 413 -16.98 -2.47 -19.34
CA ASN A 413 -16.28 -1.48 -20.19
C ASN A 413 -15.38 -0.49 -19.44
N THR A 414 -15.56 -0.31 -18.13
CA THR A 414 -14.79 0.68 -17.36
C THR A 414 -13.33 0.26 -17.18
N LEU A 415 -13.10 -1.02 -16.86
CA LEU A 415 -11.75 -1.59 -16.72
C LEU A 415 -10.96 -1.48 -18.03
N ARG A 416 -11.59 -1.69 -19.18
CA ARG A 416 -10.95 -1.53 -20.49
C ARG A 416 -10.47 -0.10 -20.74
N GLY A 417 -11.30 0.92 -20.46
CA GLY A 417 -10.89 2.31 -20.61
C GLY A 417 -9.74 2.72 -19.67
N VAL A 418 -9.74 2.20 -18.44
CA VAL A 418 -8.61 2.36 -17.50
C VAL A 418 -7.36 1.73 -18.11
N LEU A 419 -7.43 0.46 -18.50
CA LEU A 419 -6.30 -0.29 -19.05
C LEU A 419 -5.75 0.33 -20.35
N GLU A 420 -6.60 0.82 -21.26
CA GLU A 420 -6.18 1.53 -22.47
C GLU A 420 -5.39 2.82 -22.15
N THR A 421 -5.74 3.50 -21.07
CA THR A 421 -4.97 4.65 -20.57
C THR A 421 -3.62 4.22 -20.01
N LEU A 422 -3.60 3.11 -19.24
CA LEU A 422 -2.35 2.52 -18.75
C LEU A 422 -1.44 2.05 -19.91
N ALA A 423 -2.01 1.58 -21.03
CA ALA A 423 -1.29 1.06 -22.22
C ALA A 423 -0.29 2.04 -22.81
N ASN A 424 -0.69 3.31 -22.85
CA ASN A 424 0.09 4.37 -23.48
C ASN A 424 1.11 5.00 -22.52
N SER A 425 1.23 4.49 -21.29
CA SER A 425 2.06 5.06 -20.23
C SER A 425 3.41 4.35 -20.07
N ARG A 426 4.30 4.96 -19.27
CA ARG A 426 5.56 4.33 -18.81
C ARG A 426 5.39 3.53 -17.50
N LEU A 427 4.15 3.11 -17.19
CA LEU A 427 3.81 2.49 -15.92
C LEU A 427 4.64 1.24 -15.58
N VAL A 428 4.84 0.32 -16.55
CA VAL A 428 5.63 -0.91 -16.29
C VAL A 428 7.04 -0.57 -15.83
N SER A 429 7.71 0.33 -16.55
CA SER A 429 9.05 0.83 -16.21
C SER A 429 9.09 1.49 -14.82
N ALA A 430 8.10 2.35 -14.54
CA ALA A 430 8.01 3.07 -13.27
C ALA A 430 7.76 2.13 -12.09
N LEU A 431 6.86 1.15 -12.23
CA LEU A 431 6.58 0.16 -11.19
C LEU A 431 7.76 -0.80 -10.96
N ILE A 432 8.52 -1.15 -12.00
CA ILE A 432 9.76 -1.95 -11.86
C ILE A 432 10.78 -1.16 -11.01
N ARG A 433 11.02 0.11 -11.34
CA ARG A 433 11.92 0.96 -10.54
C ARG A 433 11.42 1.11 -9.11
N PHE A 434 10.14 1.44 -8.93
CA PHE A 434 9.54 1.58 -7.61
C PHE A 434 9.62 0.27 -6.79
N TYR A 435 9.47 -0.90 -7.41
CA TYR A 435 9.64 -2.21 -6.75
C TYR A 435 11.06 -2.40 -6.19
N ILE A 436 12.07 -1.87 -6.89
CA ILE A 436 13.48 -1.90 -6.48
C ILE A 436 13.73 -0.88 -5.37
N ASP A 437 13.28 0.37 -5.56
CA ASP A 437 13.61 1.51 -4.69
C ASP A 437 13.02 1.37 -3.28
N ILE A 438 11.84 0.76 -3.14
CA ILE A 438 11.20 0.50 -1.83
C ILE A 438 11.91 -0.55 -0.96
N GLU A 439 13.07 -1.07 -1.40
CA GLU A 439 13.89 -1.95 -0.56
C GLU A 439 14.41 -1.25 0.70
N SER A 440 14.68 0.05 0.61
CA SER A 440 15.01 0.89 1.78
C SER A 440 14.15 2.15 1.72
N THR A 441 13.20 2.25 2.65
CA THR A 441 12.33 3.44 2.79
C THR A 441 12.80 4.36 3.92
N GLY A 442 13.82 3.94 4.69
CA GLY A 442 14.38 4.67 5.84
C GLY A 442 13.50 4.60 7.09
N ALA A 443 12.42 3.80 7.08
CA ALA A 443 11.46 3.69 8.18
C ALA A 443 11.76 2.51 9.11
N SER A 444 11.31 2.58 10.37
CA SER A 444 11.58 1.52 11.37
C SER A 444 10.95 0.16 11.04
N ASN A 445 9.88 0.14 10.22
CA ASN A 445 9.17 -1.09 9.80
C ASN A 445 9.37 -1.40 8.30
N GLU A 446 10.34 -0.76 7.63
CA GLU A 446 10.54 -0.83 6.18
C GLU A 446 10.62 -2.27 5.64
N PHE A 447 11.20 -3.19 6.43
CA PHE A 447 11.33 -4.59 6.05
C PHE A 447 9.99 -5.28 5.75
N TYR A 448 8.93 -4.97 6.51
CA TYR A 448 7.63 -5.61 6.33
C TYR A 448 6.75 -4.85 5.35
N ASP A 449 6.82 -3.51 5.39
CA ASP A 449 5.99 -2.65 4.53
C ASP A 449 6.25 -2.92 3.05
N LYS A 450 7.51 -3.21 2.68
CA LYS A 450 7.90 -3.48 1.28
C LYS A 450 7.10 -4.61 0.65
N PHE A 451 6.78 -5.68 1.41
CA PHE A 451 6.06 -6.81 0.85
C PHE A 451 4.62 -6.46 0.49
N SER A 452 3.95 -5.63 1.30
CA SER A 452 2.60 -5.15 0.99
C SER A 452 2.58 -4.27 -0.27
N ILE A 453 3.58 -3.42 -0.44
CA ILE A 453 3.73 -2.59 -1.65
C ILE A 453 3.97 -3.48 -2.88
N ARG A 454 4.92 -4.42 -2.78
CA ARG A 454 5.25 -5.37 -3.86
C ARG A 454 4.08 -6.29 -4.21
N PHE A 455 3.25 -6.64 -3.23
CA PHE A 455 2.01 -7.38 -3.47
C PHE A 455 1.07 -6.60 -4.39
N ASN A 456 0.82 -5.31 -4.10
CA ASN A 456 -0.02 -4.46 -4.94
C ASN A 456 0.56 -4.31 -6.36
N ILE A 457 1.88 -4.12 -6.50
CA ILE A 457 2.56 -4.10 -7.79
C ILE A 457 2.38 -5.44 -8.54
N SER A 458 2.51 -6.56 -7.83
CA SER A 458 2.36 -7.90 -8.41
C SER A 458 0.94 -8.15 -8.91
N VAL A 459 -0.09 -7.69 -8.17
CA VAL A 459 -1.48 -7.72 -8.63
C VAL A 459 -1.62 -6.97 -9.95
N ILE A 460 -1.08 -5.75 -10.03
CA ILE A 460 -1.12 -4.94 -11.25
C ILE A 460 -0.42 -5.69 -12.39
N PHE A 461 0.84 -6.11 -12.21
CA PHE A 461 1.61 -6.80 -13.24
C PHE A 461 0.92 -8.06 -13.78
N ILE A 462 0.38 -8.90 -12.89
CA ILE A 462 -0.33 -10.11 -13.31
C ILE A 462 -1.58 -9.74 -14.13
N THR A 463 -2.37 -8.77 -13.67
CA THR A 463 -3.55 -8.31 -14.44
C THR A 463 -3.14 -7.76 -15.81
N LEU A 464 -2.11 -6.91 -15.88
CA LEU A 464 -1.62 -6.35 -17.15
C LEU A 464 -1.11 -7.46 -18.08
N TRP A 465 -0.45 -8.48 -17.53
CA TRP A 465 0.05 -9.63 -18.26
C TRP A 465 -1.07 -10.49 -18.85
N ASP A 466 -2.09 -10.80 -18.05
CA ASP A 466 -3.25 -11.61 -18.46
C ASP A 466 -4.08 -10.93 -19.56
N VAL A 467 -4.13 -9.60 -19.57
CA VAL A 467 -4.79 -8.81 -20.63
C VAL A 467 -4.01 -8.87 -21.96
N GLY A 468 -2.72 -9.21 -21.93
CA GLY A 468 -1.92 -9.55 -23.11
C GLY A 468 -1.26 -8.38 -23.84
N PHE A 469 -1.93 -7.24 -24.00
CA PHE A 469 -1.35 -6.12 -24.77
C PHE A 469 -0.15 -5.43 -24.09
N PHE A 470 0.05 -5.62 -22.79
CA PHE A 470 1.20 -5.07 -22.05
C PHE A 470 2.47 -5.91 -22.15
N LYS A 471 2.39 -7.16 -22.62
CA LYS A 471 3.55 -8.05 -22.71
C LYS A 471 4.75 -7.45 -23.47
N PRO A 472 4.56 -6.73 -24.59
CA PRO A 472 5.68 -6.05 -25.27
C PRO A 472 6.39 -5.01 -24.40
N HIS A 473 5.70 -4.37 -23.45
CA HIS A 473 6.33 -3.41 -22.54
C HIS A 473 7.27 -4.12 -21.55
N PHE A 474 6.87 -5.25 -20.98
CA PHE A 474 7.76 -6.05 -20.13
C PHE A 474 8.98 -6.56 -20.91
N LEU A 475 8.78 -7.05 -22.14
CA LEU A 475 9.87 -7.48 -23.03
C LEU A 475 10.81 -6.32 -23.37
N ARG A 476 10.27 -5.12 -23.61
CA ARG A 476 11.06 -3.93 -23.87
C ARG A 476 11.93 -3.57 -22.67
N GLU A 477 11.36 -3.49 -21.46
CA GLU A 477 12.14 -3.18 -20.26
C GLU A 477 13.23 -4.23 -19.98
N ALA A 478 12.94 -5.52 -20.22
CA ALA A 478 13.92 -6.60 -20.07
C ALA A 478 15.13 -6.48 -21.03
N ASN A 479 14.92 -5.86 -22.20
CA ASN A 479 15.94 -5.71 -23.25
C ASN A 479 16.65 -4.34 -23.23
N GLU A 480 15.92 -3.25 -22.95
CA GLU A 480 16.46 -1.87 -22.96
C GLU A 480 17.30 -1.56 -21.72
N ASP A 481 16.90 -2.05 -20.54
CA ASP A 481 17.66 -1.88 -19.30
C ASP A 481 17.91 -3.23 -18.60
N PRO A 482 18.83 -4.03 -19.15
CA PRO A 482 19.16 -5.36 -18.62
C PRO A 482 19.54 -5.34 -17.14
N ALA A 483 20.21 -4.28 -16.67
CA ALA A 483 20.71 -4.18 -15.30
C ALA A 483 19.56 -3.92 -14.31
N ILE A 484 18.67 -2.95 -14.60
CA ILE A 484 17.49 -2.69 -13.78
C ILE A 484 16.59 -3.92 -13.72
N PHE A 485 16.34 -4.57 -14.85
CA PHE A 485 15.47 -5.75 -14.87
C PHE A 485 16.06 -6.92 -14.06
N THR A 486 17.38 -7.07 -14.06
CA THR A 486 18.09 -8.07 -13.23
C THR A 486 18.01 -7.74 -11.75
N LYS A 487 18.15 -6.46 -11.37
CA LYS A 487 17.90 -5.99 -9.99
C LYS A 487 16.48 -6.32 -9.55
N PHE A 488 15.48 -6.07 -10.40
CA PHE A 488 14.08 -6.41 -10.12
C PHE A 488 13.88 -7.90 -9.87
N ILE A 489 14.39 -8.76 -10.75
CA ILE A 489 14.33 -10.22 -10.57
C ILE A 489 15.01 -10.65 -9.27
N ASN A 490 16.19 -10.11 -8.98
CA ASN A 490 16.92 -10.42 -7.74
C ASN A 490 16.10 -10.08 -6.49
N ARG A 491 15.43 -8.92 -6.46
CA ARG A 491 14.55 -8.53 -5.34
C ARG A 491 13.37 -9.49 -5.21
N MET A 492 12.75 -9.88 -6.32
CA MET A 492 11.64 -10.84 -6.32
C MET A 492 12.07 -12.24 -5.81
N ILE A 493 13.26 -12.73 -6.20
CA ILE A 493 13.79 -14.01 -5.72
C ILE A 493 14.11 -13.96 -4.22
N ASN A 494 14.69 -12.85 -3.74
CA ASN A 494 14.94 -12.63 -2.30
C ASN A 494 13.64 -12.71 -1.50
N ASP A 495 12.61 -11.99 -1.95
CA ASP A 495 11.32 -11.96 -1.29
C ASP A 495 10.64 -13.33 -1.30
N MET A 496 10.65 -14.03 -2.44
CA MET A 496 10.09 -15.38 -2.53
C MET A 496 10.78 -16.35 -1.59
N SER A 497 12.11 -16.29 -1.50
CA SER A 497 12.90 -17.17 -0.61
C SER A 497 12.47 -16.97 0.85
N PHE A 498 12.50 -15.72 1.33
CA PHE A 498 12.13 -15.38 2.69
C PHE A 498 10.65 -15.69 3.01
N LEU A 499 9.73 -15.24 2.16
CA LEU A 499 8.30 -15.39 2.41
C LEU A 499 7.85 -16.85 2.42
N LEU A 500 8.39 -17.70 1.55
CA LEU A 500 8.07 -19.12 1.55
C LEU A 500 8.70 -19.84 2.75
N GLU A 501 9.95 -19.54 3.10
CA GLU A 501 10.59 -20.14 4.27
C GLU A 501 9.78 -19.84 5.56
N GLU A 502 9.51 -18.56 5.82
CA GLU A 502 8.72 -18.13 6.99
C GLU A 502 7.30 -18.69 6.99
N ALA A 503 6.65 -18.76 5.83
CA ALA A 503 5.31 -19.32 5.72
C ALA A 503 5.30 -20.83 6.02
N LEU A 504 6.25 -21.58 5.46
CA LEU A 504 6.31 -23.05 5.59
C LEU A 504 6.75 -23.46 7.00
N ASP A 505 7.71 -22.76 7.60
CA ASP A 505 8.11 -23.01 8.98
C ASP A 505 7.03 -22.59 9.97
N GLY A 506 6.34 -21.47 9.71
CA GLY A 506 5.15 -21.08 10.43
C GLY A 506 4.06 -22.16 10.38
N LEU A 507 3.82 -22.80 9.23
CA LEU A 507 2.86 -23.90 9.10
C LEU A 507 3.24 -25.12 9.95
N LYS A 508 4.53 -25.48 10.00
CA LYS A 508 5.03 -26.56 10.87
C LYS A 508 4.70 -26.25 12.33
N LYS A 509 4.97 -25.01 12.76
CA LYS A 509 4.70 -24.57 14.13
C LYS A 509 3.21 -24.52 14.46
N VAL A 510 2.36 -24.04 13.55
CA VAL A 510 0.90 -24.09 13.67
C VAL A 510 0.45 -25.54 13.86
N ARG A 511 0.94 -26.47 13.05
CA ARG A 511 0.60 -27.89 13.16
C ARG A 511 0.99 -28.44 14.54
N GLU A 512 2.20 -28.21 15.00
CA GLU A 512 2.68 -28.67 16.32
C GLU A 512 1.79 -28.16 17.46
N LEU A 513 1.46 -26.88 17.45
CA LEU A 513 0.60 -26.26 18.48
C LEU A 513 -0.84 -26.75 18.38
N GLN A 514 -1.36 -26.98 17.17
CA GLN A 514 -2.67 -27.60 16.96
C GLN A 514 -2.69 -29.04 17.49
N GLU A 515 -1.69 -29.86 17.19
CA GLU A 515 -1.59 -31.24 17.70
C GLU A 515 -1.51 -31.26 19.23
N LEU A 516 -0.68 -30.39 19.83
CA LEU A 516 -0.56 -30.27 21.28
C LEU A 516 -1.90 -29.88 21.95
N ARG A 517 -2.64 -28.94 21.35
CA ARG A 517 -3.95 -28.50 21.85
C ARG A 517 -5.01 -29.59 21.77
N ASN A 518 -4.95 -30.43 20.74
CA ASN A 518 -5.95 -31.48 20.50
C ASN A 518 -5.65 -32.80 21.23
N ASP A 519 -4.40 -33.02 21.68
CA ASP A 519 -4.06 -34.13 22.57
C ASP A 519 -4.51 -33.82 24.01
N ALA A 520 -5.74 -34.20 24.34
CA ALA A 520 -6.32 -33.98 25.67
C ALA A 520 -5.46 -34.52 26.83
N GLY A 521 -4.68 -35.59 26.59
CA GLY A 521 -3.81 -36.21 27.59
C GLY A 521 -2.54 -35.42 27.85
N ARG A 522 -1.92 -34.83 26.82
CA ARG A 522 -0.77 -33.92 26.98
C ARG A 522 -1.18 -32.53 27.41
N TRP A 523 -2.28 -32.01 26.85
CA TRP A 523 -2.77 -30.66 27.13
C TRP A 523 -3.16 -30.47 28.59
N SER A 524 -3.87 -31.44 29.18
CA SER A 524 -4.31 -31.40 30.58
C SER A 524 -3.15 -31.46 31.59
N LYS A 525 -1.97 -31.96 31.19
CA LYS A 525 -0.76 -31.99 32.03
C LYS A 525 -0.02 -30.66 32.07
N LEU A 526 -0.28 -29.77 31.12
CA LEU A 526 0.33 -28.44 31.09
C LEU A 526 -0.29 -27.54 32.17
N SER A 527 0.52 -26.66 32.73
CA SER A 527 -0.01 -25.60 33.61
C SER A 527 -0.93 -24.66 32.82
N ARG A 528 -1.87 -24.03 33.51
CA ARG A 528 -2.79 -23.09 32.88
C ARG A 528 -2.09 -21.92 32.17
N GLN A 529 -0.97 -21.44 32.74
CA GLN A 529 -0.18 -20.39 32.11
C GLN A 529 0.42 -20.85 30.78
N GLN A 530 0.92 -22.10 30.72
CA GLN A 530 1.45 -22.68 29.48
C GLN A 530 0.35 -22.89 28.44
N GLN A 531 -0.86 -23.31 28.86
CA GLN A 531 -2.01 -23.44 27.95
C GLN A 531 -2.40 -22.10 27.33
N LEU A 532 -2.43 -21.02 28.12
CA LEU A 532 -2.71 -19.66 27.64
C LEU A 532 -1.62 -19.17 26.68
N ASN A 533 -0.35 -19.34 27.05
CA ASN A 533 0.78 -18.94 26.21
C ASN A 533 0.76 -19.67 24.85
N ASN A 534 0.58 -21.00 24.86
CA ASN A 534 0.51 -21.79 23.62
C ASN A 534 -0.67 -21.38 22.73
N THR A 535 -1.80 -21.00 23.33
CA THR A 535 -2.98 -20.52 22.58
C THR A 535 -2.73 -19.15 21.94
N ALA A 536 -2.06 -18.25 22.66
CA ALA A 536 -1.66 -16.95 22.14
C ALA A 536 -0.58 -17.05 21.04
N GLU A 537 0.37 -17.97 21.23
CA GLU A 537 1.41 -18.30 20.25
C GLU A 537 0.80 -18.87 18.97
N LEU A 538 -0.15 -19.81 19.10
CA LEU A 538 -0.89 -20.37 17.96
C LEU A 538 -1.59 -19.26 17.16
N GLY A 539 -2.37 -18.39 17.82
CA GLY A 539 -3.06 -17.28 17.15
C GLY A 539 -2.12 -16.23 16.54
N THR A 540 -0.86 -16.18 16.97
CA THR A 540 0.16 -15.32 16.38
C THR A 540 0.71 -15.94 15.10
N HIS A 541 1.12 -17.21 15.16
CA HIS A 541 1.59 -17.94 13.97
C HIS A 541 0.50 -18.10 12.91
N GLU A 542 -0.75 -18.37 13.29
CA GLU A 542 -1.86 -18.45 12.33
C GLU A 542 -2.05 -17.15 11.52
N ARG A 543 -1.88 -15.98 12.16
CA ARG A 543 -1.94 -14.68 11.48
C ARG A 543 -0.73 -14.43 10.59
N GLN A 544 0.47 -14.75 11.08
CA GLN A 544 1.71 -14.59 10.32
C GLN A 544 1.70 -15.46 9.06
N VAL A 545 1.37 -16.75 9.20
CA VAL A 545 1.28 -17.71 8.10
C VAL A 545 0.30 -17.24 7.04
N ARG A 546 -0.90 -16.77 7.44
CA ARG A 546 -1.87 -16.21 6.49
C ARG A 546 -1.30 -15.04 5.70
N SER A 547 -0.60 -14.13 6.38
CA SER A 547 0.04 -12.97 5.75
C SER A 547 1.13 -13.41 4.77
N TYR A 548 2.10 -14.22 5.22
CA TYR A 548 3.23 -14.65 4.40
C TYR A 548 2.79 -15.53 3.22
N LEU A 549 1.83 -16.43 3.39
CA LEU A 549 1.31 -17.24 2.27
C LEU A 549 0.60 -16.37 1.23
N THR A 550 -0.13 -15.34 1.64
CA THR A 550 -0.78 -14.42 0.70
C THR A 550 0.26 -13.72 -0.19
N LEU A 551 1.32 -13.21 0.44
CA LEU A 551 2.42 -12.52 -0.23
C LEU A 551 3.26 -13.46 -1.09
N ALA A 552 3.62 -14.64 -0.56
CA ALA A 552 4.40 -15.66 -1.24
C ALA A 552 3.69 -16.16 -2.49
N ASN A 553 2.42 -16.57 -2.36
CA ASN A 553 1.63 -17.07 -3.49
C ASN A 553 1.55 -16.05 -4.63
N GLN A 554 1.42 -14.76 -4.29
CA GLN A 554 1.40 -13.69 -5.28
C GLN A 554 2.74 -13.51 -5.97
N THR A 555 3.84 -13.58 -5.21
CA THR A 555 5.22 -13.47 -5.74
C THR A 555 5.55 -14.64 -6.66
N VAL A 556 5.23 -15.89 -6.25
CA VAL A 556 5.38 -17.08 -7.11
C VAL A 556 4.55 -16.95 -8.38
N LYS A 557 3.32 -16.47 -8.26
CA LYS A 557 2.46 -16.26 -9.44
C LYS A 557 3.08 -15.24 -10.40
N LEU A 558 3.63 -14.14 -9.91
CA LEU A 558 4.30 -13.14 -10.76
C LEU A 558 5.51 -13.76 -11.47
N LEU A 559 6.37 -14.47 -10.74
CA LEU A 559 7.53 -15.17 -11.31
C LEU A 559 7.11 -16.19 -12.38
N PHE A 560 6.05 -16.96 -12.11
CA PHE A 560 5.46 -17.88 -13.07
C PHE A 560 5.06 -17.16 -14.37
N HIS A 561 4.35 -16.03 -14.30
CA HIS A 561 3.93 -15.30 -15.50
C HIS A 561 5.12 -14.73 -16.29
N LEU A 562 6.11 -14.14 -15.62
CA LEU A 562 7.27 -13.55 -16.29
C LEU A 562 8.11 -14.62 -17.01
N THR A 563 8.36 -15.76 -16.36
CA THR A 563 9.20 -16.84 -16.90
C THR A 563 8.59 -17.53 -18.12
N MET A 564 7.27 -17.44 -18.32
CA MET A 564 6.61 -18.02 -19.50
C MET A 564 7.20 -17.51 -20.83
N GLU A 565 7.51 -16.20 -20.90
CA GLU A 565 7.96 -15.56 -22.14
C GLU A 565 9.33 -14.87 -21.99
N ILE A 566 9.66 -14.35 -20.81
CA ILE A 566 10.92 -13.65 -20.55
C ILE A 566 11.86 -14.62 -19.84
N LYS A 567 12.78 -15.25 -20.59
CA LYS A 567 13.70 -16.27 -20.05
C LYS A 567 15.10 -15.74 -19.77
N GLU A 568 15.72 -15.08 -20.75
CA GLU A 568 17.14 -14.70 -20.69
C GLU A 568 17.57 -13.95 -19.42
N PRO A 569 16.81 -12.98 -18.88
CA PRO A 569 17.19 -12.33 -17.62
C PRO A 569 17.29 -13.27 -16.42
N PHE A 570 16.52 -14.36 -16.39
CA PHE A 570 16.58 -15.38 -15.32
C PHE A 570 17.75 -16.37 -15.51
N LEU A 571 18.32 -16.44 -16.71
CA LEU A 571 19.40 -17.35 -17.09
C LEU A 571 20.79 -16.70 -17.02
N ARG A 572 20.89 -15.49 -16.48
CA ARG A 572 22.19 -14.81 -16.31
C ARG A 572 22.99 -15.44 -15.17
N PRO A 573 24.33 -15.48 -15.26
CA PRO A 573 25.18 -16.12 -14.25
C PRO A 573 24.90 -15.67 -12.81
N GLU A 574 24.70 -14.37 -12.61
CA GLU A 574 24.41 -13.75 -11.32
C GLU A 574 23.01 -14.08 -10.73
N ILE A 575 22.09 -14.64 -11.52
CA ILE A 575 20.71 -15.00 -11.09
C ILE A 575 20.48 -16.50 -11.09
N ILE A 576 20.95 -17.21 -12.12
CA ILE A 576 20.52 -18.56 -12.46
C ILE A 576 20.77 -19.57 -11.34
N GLY A 577 21.95 -19.55 -10.72
CA GLY A 577 22.29 -20.44 -9.60
C GLY A 577 21.45 -20.16 -8.35
N LYS A 578 21.19 -18.87 -8.06
CA LYS A 578 20.35 -18.47 -6.93
C LYS A 578 18.89 -18.87 -7.13
N LEU A 579 18.37 -18.71 -8.36
CA LEU A 579 17.03 -19.14 -8.73
C LEU A 579 16.87 -20.65 -8.62
N ALA A 580 17.84 -21.43 -9.14
CA ALA A 580 17.86 -22.88 -9.04
C ALA A 580 17.85 -23.33 -7.56
N ALA A 581 18.78 -22.84 -6.75
CA ALA A 581 18.86 -23.17 -5.32
C ALA A 581 17.57 -22.82 -4.56
N MET A 582 16.94 -21.66 -4.86
CA MET A 582 15.68 -21.26 -4.25
C MET A 582 14.54 -22.21 -4.64
N LEU A 583 14.43 -22.58 -5.92
CA LEU A 583 13.40 -23.51 -6.38
C LEU A 583 13.62 -24.91 -5.79
N ASP A 584 14.87 -25.39 -5.75
CA ASP A 584 15.23 -26.71 -5.23
C ASP A 584 14.95 -26.80 -3.73
N TYR A 585 15.28 -25.76 -2.96
CA TYR A 585 14.93 -25.66 -1.55
C TYR A 585 13.41 -25.77 -1.34
N ASN A 586 12.62 -25.05 -2.13
CA ASN A 586 11.16 -25.12 -2.04
C ASN A 586 10.61 -26.49 -2.47
N MET A 587 11.21 -27.13 -3.47
CA MET A 587 10.90 -28.51 -3.85
C MET A 587 11.16 -29.48 -2.70
N VAL A 588 12.25 -29.31 -1.95
CA VAL A 588 12.54 -30.12 -0.74
C VAL A 588 11.42 -29.95 0.29
N GLN A 589 10.93 -28.75 0.55
CA GLN A 589 9.85 -28.55 1.52
C GLN A 589 8.53 -29.18 1.06
N LEU A 590 8.20 -29.07 -0.24
CA LEU A 590 6.91 -29.54 -0.79
C LEU A 590 6.87 -31.04 -1.09
N CYS A 591 7.99 -31.64 -1.47
CA CYS A 591 8.07 -33.03 -1.94
C CYS A 591 9.02 -33.91 -1.11
N GLY A 592 9.82 -33.32 -0.22
CA GLY A 592 10.75 -34.03 0.64
C GLY A 592 10.10 -34.77 1.80
N PRO A 593 10.90 -35.41 2.68
CA PRO A 593 10.40 -36.27 3.75
C PRO A 593 9.52 -35.52 4.76
N GLN A 594 9.78 -34.23 4.97
CA GLN A 594 9.03 -33.40 5.90
C GLN A 594 7.76 -32.78 5.29
N CYS A 595 7.41 -33.02 4.03
CA CYS A 595 6.22 -32.40 3.40
C CYS A 595 4.92 -32.71 4.15
N SER A 596 4.87 -33.85 4.85
CA SER A 596 3.74 -34.22 5.69
C SER A 596 3.53 -33.22 6.85
N SER A 597 4.61 -32.62 7.40
CA SER A 597 4.58 -31.61 8.47
C SER A 597 3.79 -30.35 8.12
N LEU A 598 3.56 -30.09 6.82
CA LEU A 598 2.79 -28.95 6.32
C LEU A 598 1.27 -29.19 6.32
N LYS A 599 0.81 -30.34 6.82
CA LYS A 599 -0.62 -30.66 6.95
C LYS A 599 -1.21 -30.00 8.18
N VAL A 600 -1.78 -28.81 8.00
CA VAL A 600 -2.53 -28.08 9.01
C VAL A 600 -4.04 -28.34 8.90
N ARG A 601 -4.78 -28.12 9.99
CA ARG A 601 -6.24 -28.09 9.94
C ARG A 601 -6.73 -26.81 9.29
N ASP A 602 -7.83 -26.90 8.53
CA ASP A 602 -8.42 -25.77 7.81
C ASP A 602 -7.41 -24.98 6.95
N PRO A 603 -6.74 -25.66 5.98
CA PRO A 603 -5.69 -25.04 5.17
C PRO A 603 -6.17 -23.84 4.35
N GLU A 604 -7.46 -23.83 3.97
CA GLU A 604 -8.08 -22.74 3.20
C GLU A 604 -8.08 -21.43 3.98
N SER A 605 -8.26 -21.48 5.31
CA SER A 605 -8.22 -20.28 6.16
C SER A 605 -6.88 -19.54 6.14
N TYR A 606 -5.80 -20.19 5.70
CA TYR A 606 -4.47 -19.58 5.54
C TYR A 606 -4.12 -19.28 4.08
N GLY A 607 -5.00 -19.63 3.13
CA GLY A 607 -4.65 -19.62 1.70
C GLY A 607 -3.63 -20.70 1.31
N TRP A 608 -3.53 -21.78 2.10
CA TRP A 608 -2.58 -22.86 1.84
C TRP A 608 -3.10 -23.80 0.75
N ALA A 609 -2.57 -23.64 -0.46
CA ALA A 609 -2.92 -24.45 -1.64
C ALA A 609 -1.67 -25.18 -2.18
N PRO A 610 -1.16 -26.22 -1.50
CA PRO A 610 0.13 -26.85 -1.81
C PRO A 610 0.21 -27.41 -3.23
N LYS A 611 -0.89 -27.93 -3.76
CA LYS A 611 -0.94 -28.44 -5.15
C LYS A 611 -0.73 -27.34 -6.17
N ARG A 612 -1.34 -26.17 -5.96
CA ARG A 612 -1.20 -25.01 -6.85
C ARG A 612 0.18 -24.39 -6.74
N LEU A 613 0.72 -24.30 -5.53
CA LEU A 613 2.08 -23.82 -5.30
C LEU A 613 3.10 -24.74 -6.00
N LEU A 614 2.98 -26.06 -5.84
CA LEU A 614 3.81 -27.03 -6.53
C LEU A 614 3.67 -26.93 -8.05
N ALA A 615 2.46 -26.72 -8.57
CA ALA A 615 2.23 -26.54 -10.00
C ALA A 615 3.00 -25.33 -10.56
N HIS A 616 2.94 -24.18 -9.90
CA HIS A 616 3.67 -22.99 -10.36
C HIS A 616 5.18 -23.15 -10.22
N ILE A 617 5.67 -23.72 -9.11
CA ILE A 617 7.10 -23.93 -8.89
C ILE A 617 7.68 -24.85 -9.95
N THR A 618 7.07 -26.02 -10.17
CA THR A 618 7.55 -26.92 -11.23
C THR A 618 7.48 -26.25 -12.59
N ALA A 619 6.42 -25.49 -12.87
CA ALA A 619 6.26 -24.84 -14.17
C ALA A 619 7.37 -23.83 -14.45
N ILE A 620 7.86 -23.11 -13.43
CA ILE A 620 9.02 -22.24 -13.58
C ILE A 620 10.26 -23.03 -14.03
N TYR A 621 10.47 -24.27 -13.55
CA TYR A 621 11.57 -25.10 -14.04
C TYR A 621 11.44 -25.39 -15.54
N VAL A 622 10.25 -25.80 -15.98
CA VAL A 622 10.01 -26.15 -17.39
C VAL A 622 10.04 -24.91 -18.28
N HIS A 623 9.57 -23.76 -17.81
CA HIS A 623 9.69 -22.50 -18.53
C HIS A 623 11.15 -22.16 -18.82
N LEU A 624 12.04 -22.38 -17.87
CA LEU A 624 13.47 -22.05 -17.97
C LEU A 624 14.32 -23.17 -18.59
N ASP A 625 13.72 -24.30 -18.96
CA ASP A 625 14.39 -25.30 -19.79
C ASP A 625 14.63 -24.72 -21.19
N THR A 626 15.91 -24.50 -21.50
CA THR A 626 16.38 -23.95 -22.77
C THR A 626 17.30 -24.95 -23.48
N PRO A 627 17.43 -24.87 -24.82
CA PRO A 627 18.22 -25.85 -25.59
C PRO A 627 19.73 -25.87 -25.28
N ASP A 628 20.25 -24.85 -24.62
CA ASP A 628 21.64 -24.73 -24.19
C ASP A 628 21.90 -25.32 -22.80
N ASP A 629 20.87 -25.90 -22.17
CA ASP A 629 20.90 -26.63 -20.89
C ASP A 629 21.51 -25.84 -19.71
N ARG A 630 21.63 -24.50 -19.82
CA ARG A 630 22.20 -23.62 -18.77
C ARG A 630 21.50 -23.81 -17.43
N PHE A 631 20.17 -23.81 -17.44
CA PHE A 631 19.39 -23.96 -16.22
C PHE A 631 19.50 -25.37 -15.65
N ALA A 632 19.49 -26.40 -16.50
CA ALA A 632 19.67 -27.79 -16.08
C ALA A 632 21.03 -27.99 -15.39
N MET A 633 22.08 -27.34 -15.89
CA MET A 633 23.41 -27.35 -15.28
C MET A 633 23.39 -26.68 -13.90
N SER A 634 22.77 -25.51 -13.75
CA SER A 634 22.69 -24.82 -12.46
C SER A 634 21.90 -25.60 -11.39
N ILE A 635 20.86 -26.35 -11.79
CA ILE A 635 20.15 -27.27 -10.87
C ILE A 635 21.09 -28.40 -10.43
N ALA A 636 21.82 -29.00 -11.36
CA ALA A 636 22.76 -30.09 -11.06
C ALA A 636 23.94 -29.65 -10.17
N GLU A 637 24.26 -28.35 -10.18
CA GLU A 637 25.29 -27.73 -9.36
C GLU A 637 24.85 -27.46 -7.90
N ASP A 638 23.55 -27.43 -7.60
CA ASP A 638 23.07 -27.22 -6.23
C ASP A 638 23.29 -28.45 -5.34
N GLU A 639 24.42 -28.51 -4.66
CA GLU A 639 24.76 -29.60 -3.75
C GLU A 639 23.92 -29.65 -2.47
N ARG A 640 23.17 -28.59 -2.16
CA ARG A 640 22.43 -28.49 -0.89
C ARG A 640 21.04 -29.11 -0.96
N SER A 641 20.30 -28.86 -2.03
CA SER A 641 18.87 -29.19 -2.10
C SER A 641 18.52 -30.14 -3.24
N TYR A 642 19.25 -30.11 -4.36
CA TYR A 642 18.99 -31.03 -5.46
C TYR A 642 19.19 -32.49 -5.06
N SER A 643 18.25 -33.34 -5.48
CA SER A 643 18.46 -34.80 -5.50
C SER A 643 17.56 -35.45 -6.57
N PRO A 644 18.06 -36.47 -7.30
CA PRO A 644 17.26 -37.15 -8.33
C PRO A 644 15.93 -37.71 -7.79
N GLN A 645 15.96 -38.25 -6.56
CA GLN A 645 14.77 -38.83 -5.93
C GLN A 645 13.69 -37.79 -5.63
N LEU A 646 14.07 -36.52 -5.41
CA LEU A 646 13.12 -35.44 -5.18
C LEU A 646 12.30 -35.14 -6.43
N PHE A 647 12.94 -35.06 -7.60
CA PHE A 647 12.29 -34.83 -8.88
C PHE A 647 11.38 -35.99 -9.26
N THR A 648 11.82 -37.24 -9.05
CA THR A 648 10.97 -38.43 -9.24
C THR A 648 9.74 -38.40 -8.35
N LYS A 649 9.89 -38.02 -7.07
CA LYS A 649 8.76 -37.87 -6.13
C LYS A 649 7.81 -36.76 -6.56
N ALA A 650 8.32 -35.61 -6.99
CA ALA A 650 7.51 -34.51 -7.49
C ALA A 650 6.70 -34.92 -8.71
N HIS A 651 7.31 -35.61 -9.68
CA HIS A 651 6.62 -36.18 -10.83
C HIS A 651 5.49 -37.13 -10.38
N HIS A 652 5.77 -38.09 -9.50
CA HIS A 652 4.74 -38.99 -8.97
C HIS A 652 3.60 -38.27 -8.25
N LEU A 653 3.88 -37.24 -7.45
CA LEU A 653 2.86 -36.44 -6.77
C LEU A 653 1.99 -35.69 -7.77
N MET A 654 2.60 -35.08 -8.80
CA MET A 654 1.88 -34.39 -9.87
C MET A 654 0.98 -35.34 -10.66
N THR A 655 1.48 -36.53 -11.01
CA THR A 655 0.68 -37.57 -11.70
C THR A 655 -0.46 -38.08 -10.83
N ARG A 656 -0.16 -38.49 -9.58
CA ARG A 656 -1.14 -39.10 -8.67
C ARG A 656 -2.31 -38.17 -8.36
N HIS A 657 -2.05 -36.88 -8.23
CA HIS A 657 -3.06 -35.89 -7.84
C HIS A 657 -3.62 -35.08 -9.01
N GLY A 658 -3.20 -35.36 -10.24
CA GLY A 658 -3.64 -34.65 -11.44
C GLY A 658 -3.31 -33.15 -11.38
N ILE A 659 -2.11 -32.80 -10.91
CA ILE A 659 -1.71 -31.40 -10.70
C ILE A 659 -1.36 -30.72 -12.03
N GLN A 660 -0.76 -31.47 -12.96
CA GLN A 660 -0.28 -30.98 -14.26
C GLN A 660 -0.76 -31.87 -15.41
N THR A 661 -0.70 -31.36 -16.64
CA THR A 661 -1.10 -32.09 -17.86
C THR A 661 -0.07 -33.17 -18.24
N PRO A 662 -0.47 -34.20 -19.02
CA PRO A 662 0.47 -35.22 -19.52
C PRO A 662 1.64 -34.64 -20.33
N ASP A 663 1.37 -33.66 -21.20
CA ASP A 663 2.41 -33.00 -22.03
C ASP A 663 3.43 -32.26 -21.17
N TYR A 664 2.94 -31.62 -20.09
CA TYR A 664 3.79 -30.98 -19.11
C TYR A 664 4.66 -31.99 -18.36
N LEU A 665 4.08 -33.11 -17.92
CA LEU A 665 4.82 -34.18 -17.22
C LEU A 665 5.93 -34.78 -18.10
N ALA A 666 5.70 -34.90 -19.41
CA ALA A 666 6.73 -35.32 -20.36
C ALA A 666 7.87 -34.29 -20.44
N SER A 667 7.54 -33.00 -20.52
CA SER A 667 8.53 -31.91 -20.55
C SER A 667 9.36 -31.86 -19.25
N PHE A 668 8.70 -32.01 -18.09
CA PHE A 668 9.38 -32.07 -16.79
C PHE A 668 10.29 -33.31 -16.66
N SER A 669 9.87 -34.45 -17.21
CA SER A 669 10.70 -35.67 -17.24
C SER A 669 11.94 -35.48 -18.10
N SER A 670 11.80 -34.85 -19.28
CA SER A 670 12.93 -34.54 -20.14
C SER A 670 13.95 -33.64 -19.44
N LEU A 671 13.51 -32.58 -18.75
CA LEU A 671 14.39 -31.75 -17.94
C LEU A 671 15.07 -32.56 -16.82
N THR A 672 14.32 -33.42 -16.13
CA THR A 672 14.86 -34.26 -15.04
C THR A 672 15.99 -35.19 -15.53
N GLU A 673 15.83 -35.78 -16.72
CA GLU A 673 16.85 -36.62 -17.35
C GLU A 673 18.10 -35.83 -17.71
N LYS A 674 17.95 -34.61 -18.27
CA LYS A 674 19.09 -33.72 -18.55
C LYS A 674 19.85 -33.36 -17.27
N VAL A 675 19.15 -32.96 -16.22
CA VAL A 675 19.76 -32.59 -14.93
C VAL A 675 20.50 -33.78 -14.33
N LEU A 676 19.91 -34.98 -14.38
CA LEU A 676 20.56 -36.20 -13.89
C LEU A 676 21.85 -36.49 -14.66
N ALA A 677 21.82 -36.44 -15.99
CA ALA A 677 23.01 -36.65 -16.81
C ALA A 677 24.12 -35.61 -16.52
N MET A 678 23.75 -34.35 -16.30
CA MET A 678 24.71 -33.31 -15.92
C MET A 678 25.29 -33.53 -14.53
N HIS A 679 24.45 -33.94 -13.56
CA HIS A 679 24.88 -34.25 -12.21
C HIS A 679 25.82 -35.47 -12.17
N GLU A 680 25.50 -36.53 -12.90
CA GLU A 680 26.38 -37.70 -13.03
C GLU A 680 27.70 -37.34 -13.72
N ARG A 681 27.66 -36.53 -14.79
CA ARG A 681 28.86 -36.04 -15.46
C ARG A 681 29.72 -35.21 -14.51
N LYS A 682 29.12 -34.34 -13.68
CA LYS A 682 29.82 -33.57 -12.65
C LYS A 682 30.50 -34.49 -11.64
N ASN A 683 29.77 -35.47 -11.09
CA ASN A 683 30.32 -36.41 -10.10
C ASN A 683 31.43 -37.30 -10.69
N GLN A 684 31.34 -37.67 -11.97
CA GLN A 684 32.39 -38.43 -12.68
C GLN A 684 33.62 -37.57 -13.00
N MET A 685 33.41 -36.28 -13.22
CA MET A 685 34.44 -35.29 -13.52
C MET A 685 34.80 -34.47 -12.28
N GLU A 686 34.70 -35.02 -11.05
CA GLU A 686 35.18 -34.37 -9.82
C GLU A 686 36.69 -34.10 -9.96
N LEU A 687 36.99 -32.98 -10.61
CA LEU A 687 38.30 -32.41 -10.81
C LEU A 687 38.55 -31.59 -9.57
N ASP A 688 39.36 -32.13 -8.65
CA ASP A 688 39.83 -31.40 -7.49
C ASP A 688 40.76 -30.29 -7.97
N TYR A 689 40.20 -29.09 -8.13
CA TYR A 689 40.95 -27.87 -8.42
C TYR A 689 41.45 -27.19 -7.13
N GLY A 690 41.44 -27.88 -5.98
CA GLY A 690 41.88 -27.35 -4.69
C GLY A 690 43.35 -26.94 -4.64
N ASP A 691 44.15 -27.31 -5.65
CA ASP A 691 45.56 -26.95 -5.81
C ASP A 691 45.78 -25.71 -6.70
N ALA A 692 44.71 -25.01 -7.11
CA ALA A 692 44.84 -23.82 -7.94
C ALA A 692 45.66 -22.72 -7.24
N PRO A 693 46.45 -21.92 -7.99
CA PRO A 693 47.10 -20.73 -7.45
C PRO A 693 46.13 -19.80 -6.73
N ALA A 694 46.52 -19.27 -5.56
CA ALA A 694 45.68 -18.38 -4.74
C ALA A 694 45.13 -17.17 -5.51
N GLU A 695 45.90 -16.65 -6.48
CA GLU A 695 45.52 -15.53 -7.36
C GLU A 695 44.37 -15.85 -8.34
N PHE A 696 44.00 -17.13 -8.50
CA PHE A 696 42.87 -17.56 -9.33
C PHE A 696 41.55 -17.63 -8.56
N TYR A 697 41.61 -17.53 -7.22
CA TYR A 697 40.43 -17.56 -6.37
C TYR A 697 39.84 -16.18 -6.18
N ASP A 698 38.51 -16.14 -6.20
CA ASP A 698 37.69 -14.99 -5.86
C ASP A 698 37.96 -14.57 -4.41
N THR A 699 38.33 -13.31 -4.21
CA THR A 699 38.68 -12.80 -2.87
C THR A 699 37.50 -12.69 -1.90
N LEU A 700 36.26 -12.77 -2.38
CA LEU A 700 35.04 -12.74 -1.57
C LEU A 700 34.49 -14.14 -1.31
N MET A 701 34.35 -14.96 -2.36
CA MET A 701 33.70 -16.28 -2.29
C MET A 701 34.68 -17.45 -2.12
N ASN A 702 35.99 -17.19 -2.29
CA ASN A 702 37.04 -18.21 -2.26
C ASN A 702 36.77 -19.38 -3.24
N THR A 703 36.23 -19.06 -4.41
CA THR A 703 35.95 -19.99 -5.51
C THR A 703 36.80 -19.65 -6.73
N LEU A 704 37.07 -20.62 -7.59
CA LEU A 704 37.88 -20.41 -8.79
C LEU A 704 37.16 -19.47 -9.78
N MET A 705 37.77 -18.32 -10.10
CA MET A 705 37.17 -17.31 -10.96
C MET A 705 37.02 -17.81 -12.41
N SER A 706 35.96 -17.36 -13.09
CA SER A 706 35.73 -17.61 -14.52
C SER A 706 35.83 -16.34 -15.35
N ASP A 707 35.46 -15.19 -14.79
CA ASP A 707 35.61 -13.87 -15.39
C ASP A 707 36.17 -12.86 -14.37
N PRO A 708 37.50 -12.86 -14.13
CA PRO A 708 38.11 -12.02 -13.11
C PRO A 708 38.04 -10.52 -13.45
N VAL A 709 37.61 -9.72 -12.47
CA VAL A 709 37.55 -8.25 -12.53
C VAL A 709 38.20 -7.65 -11.28
N MET A 710 38.83 -6.48 -11.44
CA MET A 710 39.42 -5.72 -10.35
C MET A 710 38.52 -4.56 -9.92
N LEU A 711 38.36 -4.40 -8.61
CA LEU A 711 37.63 -3.29 -8.00
C LEU A 711 38.55 -2.06 -7.88
N PRO A 712 38.15 -0.86 -8.32
CA PRO A 712 39.05 0.30 -8.35
C PRO A 712 39.44 0.82 -6.96
N GLY A 713 38.51 0.78 -6.00
CA GLY A 713 38.72 1.28 -4.64
C GLY A 713 39.58 0.35 -3.78
N SER A 714 39.13 -0.90 -3.59
CA SER A 714 39.84 -1.91 -2.79
C SER A 714 41.02 -2.57 -3.50
N ARG A 715 41.08 -2.50 -4.85
CA ARG A 715 42.02 -3.26 -5.70
C ARG A 715 41.91 -4.79 -5.55
N SER A 716 40.86 -5.28 -4.90
CA SER A 716 40.56 -6.69 -4.81
C SER A 716 40.17 -7.25 -6.18
N VAL A 717 40.54 -8.50 -6.44
CA VAL A 717 40.14 -9.23 -7.64
C VAL A 717 39.06 -10.23 -7.27
N VAL A 718 37.93 -10.16 -7.96
CA VAL A 718 36.74 -10.98 -7.73
C VAL A 718 36.21 -11.46 -9.07
N ASP A 719 35.39 -12.50 -9.08
CA ASP A 719 34.66 -12.89 -10.26
C ASP A 719 33.56 -11.86 -10.57
N ARG A 720 33.34 -11.59 -11.85
CA ARG A 720 32.30 -10.66 -12.30
C ARG A 720 30.92 -11.03 -11.74
N SER A 721 30.55 -12.31 -11.77
CA SER A 721 29.23 -12.74 -11.28
C SER A 721 29.07 -12.51 -9.78
N THR A 722 30.14 -12.73 -9.01
CA THR A 722 30.20 -12.46 -7.57
C THR A 722 29.96 -10.99 -7.26
N ILE A 723 30.70 -10.07 -7.91
CA ILE A 723 30.54 -8.64 -7.63
C ILE A 723 29.22 -8.08 -8.14
N ILE A 724 28.75 -8.54 -9.31
CA ILE A 724 27.43 -8.12 -9.81
C ILE A 724 26.36 -8.54 -8.80
N MET A 725 26.40 -9.77 -8.28
CA MET A 725 25.47 -10.23 -7.24
C MET A 725 25.49 -9.35 -5.98
N HIS A 726 26.66 -8.86 -5.56
CA HIS A 726 26.75 -7.86 -4.48
C HIS A 726 26.07 -6.54 -4.86
N LEU A 727 26.37 -6.01 -6.05
CA LEU A 727 25.77 -4.77 -6.61
C LEU A 727 24.26 -4.86 -6.84
N LEU A 728 23.71 -6.06 -7.05
CA LEU A 728 22.26 -6.28 -7.11
C LEU A 728 21.57 -6.01 -5.76
N ASN A 729 22.32 -6.07 -4.65
CA ASN A 729 21.83 -5.80 -3.30
C ASN A 729 22.29 -4.44 -2.76
N SER A 730 23.53 -4.03 -3.02
CA SER A 730 24.15 -2.79 -2.54
C SER A 730 25.15 -2.23 -3.56
N ASP A 731 24.97 -0.99 -4.00
CA ASP A 731 25.85 -0.29 -4.95
C ASP A 731 27.16 0.21 -4.29
N THR A 732 27.89 -0.69 -3.63
CA THR A 732 29.13 -0.40 -2.89
C THR A 732 30.20 -1.46 -3.13
N ASP A 733 31.46 -1.14 -2.88
CA ASP A 733 32.55 -2.10 -2.82
C ASP A 733 32.46 -2.92 -1.51
N PRO A 734 32.43 -4.26 -1.56
CA PRO A 734 32.21 -5.11 -0.39
C PRO A 734 33.33 -5.03 0.67
N PHE A 735 34.53 -4.56 0.30
CA PHE A 735 35.69 -4.50 1.20
C PHE A 735 35.81 -3.16 1.92
N ASN A 736 35.47 -2.04 1.25
CA ASN A 736 35.65 -0.70 1.80
C ASN A 736 34.36 0.15 1.90
N ARG A 737 33.24 -0.37 1.39
CA ARG A 737 31.90 0.25 1.38
C ARG A 737 31.81 1.59 0.61
N GLN A 738 32.78 1.90 -0.23
CA GLN A 738 32.71 3.07 -1.12
C GLN A 738 31.70 2.81 -2.25
N PRO A 739 31.03 3.83 -2.79
CA PRO A 739 30.13 3.67 -3.93
C PRO A 739 30.85 2.99 -5.11
N LEU A 740 30.19 1.99 -5.70
CA LEU A 740 30.73 1.22 -6.81
C LEU A 740 29.60 0.87 -7.77
N THR A 741 29.84 1.03 -9.07
CA THR A 741 28.92 0.60 -10.12
C THR A 741 29.56 -0.46 -11.02
N GLU A 742 28.75 -1.18 -11.80
CA GLU A 742 29.25 -2.17 -12.75
C GLU A 742 30.20 -1.56 -13.80
N ALA A 743 29.96 -0.29 -14.17
CA ALA A 743 30.79 0.43 -15.14
C ALA A 743 32.20 0.73 -14.63
N ASP A 744 32.40 0.71 -13.30
CA ASP A 744 33.69 0.99 -12.66
C ASP A 744 34.58 -0.26 -12.60
N LEU A 745 34.06 -1.45 -12.93
CA LEU A 745 34.79 -2.71 -12.86
C LEU A 745 35.84 -2.82 -13.96
N ILE A 746 37.09 -3.14 -13.58
CA ILE A 746 38.21 -3.23 -14.51
C ILE A 746 38.41 -4.71 -14.92
N PRO A 747 38.16 -5.11 -16.18
CA PRO A 747 38.36 -6.50 -16.62
C PRO A 747 39.83 -6.90 -16.60
N LEU A 748 40.13 -8.15 -16.21
CA LEU A 748 41.49 -8.72 -16.21
C LEU A 748 41.63 -9.86 -17.25
N PRO A 749 41.70 -9.55 -18.56
CA PRO A 749 41.75 -10.56 -19.60
C PRO A 749 42.98 -11.48 -19.49
N ASP A 750 44.12 -10.95 -19.07
CA ASP A 750 45.35 -11.74 -18.88
C ASP A 750 45.18 -12.80 -17.79
N LEU A 751 44.55 -12.44 -16.66
CA LEU A 751 44.27 -13.37 -15.57
C LEU A 751 43.24 -14.42 -16.01
N LYS A 752 42.21 -14.00 -16.75
CA LYS A 752 41.21 -14.91 -17.32
C LYS A 752 41.86 -15.97 -18.21
N GLN A 753 42.78 -15.55 -19.08
CA GLN A 753 43.52 -16.45 -19.96
C GLN A 753 44.38 -17.43 -19.15
N ARG A 754 45.11 -16.95 -18.12
CA ARG A 754 45.92 -17.80 -17.24
C ARG A 754 45.08 -18.86 -16.52
N ILE A 755 43.89 -18.49 -16.04
CA ILE A 755 42.97 -19.44 -15.40
C ILE A 755 42.49 -20.49 -16.42
N ALA A 756 42.11 -20.07 -17.63
CA ALA A 756 41.64 -20.97 -18.67
C ALA A 756 42.75 -21.95 -19.12
N ASP A 757 43.98 -21.45 -19.30
CA ASP A 757 45.13 -22.27 -19.66
C ASP A 757 45.47 -23.28 -18.56
N TRP A 758 45.37 -22.86 -17.29
CA TRP A 758 45.57 -23.74 -16.14
C TRP A 758 44.51 -24.84 -16.05
N LYS A 759 43.21 -24.48 -16.16
CA LYS A 759 42.10 -25.46 -16.19
C LYS A 759 42.33 -26.50 -17.28
N LYS A 760 42.69 -26.04 -18.49
CA LYS A 760 42.95 -26.91 -19.64
C LYS A 760 44.16 -27.82 -19.43
N SER A 761 45.24 -27.31 -18.82
CA SER A 761 46.42 -28.11 -18.46
C SER A 761 46.06 -29.23 -17.49
N ARG A 762 45.29 -28.93 -16.44
CA ARG A 762 44.84 -29.94 -15.47
C ARG A 762 43.91 -30.97 -16.10
N GLU A 763 42.94 -30.54 -16.90
CA GLU A 763 42.08 -31.46 -17.65
C GLU A 763 42.87 -32.42 -18.55
N GLN A 764 43.96 -31.93 -19.18
CA GLN A 764 44.84 -32.76 -20.02
C GLN A 764 45.69 -33.73 -19.20
N GLU A 765 46.25 -33.32 -18.07
CA GLU A 765 47.03 -34.20 -17.19
C GLU A 765 46.16 -35.32 -16.62
N LEU A 766 44.92 -35.02 -16.20
CA LEU A 766 43.98 -36.02 -15.70
C LEU A 766 43.50 -36.99 -16.79
N ARG A 767 43.23 -36.51 -18.02
CA ARG A 767 42.93 -37.39 -19.16
C ARG A 767 44.13 -38.26 -19.54
N GLY A 768 45.36 -37.75 -19.37
CA GLY A 768 46.58 -38.53 -19.57
C GLY A 768 46.76 -39.64 -18.53
N HIS A 769 46.41 -39.38 -17.27
CA HIS A 769 46.46 -40.39 -16.19
C HIS A 769 45.37 -41.46 -16.36
N GLN A 770 44.15 -41.09 -16.75
CA GLN A 770 43.07 -42.05 -17.03
C GLN A 770 43.29 -42.90 -18.30
N ALA A 771 44.19 -42.51 -19.20
CA ALA A 771 44.56 -43.27 -20.39
C ALA A 771 45.79 -44.18 -20.18
N THR A 772 46.46 -44.09 -19.01
CA THR A 772 47.62 -44.90 -18.65
C THR A 772 47.36 -45.93 -17.54
N GLU A 773 46.18 -45.88 -16.90
CA GLU A 773 45.53 -47.04 -16.24
C GLU A 773 44.70 -47.85 -17.23
#